data_AF-A0A8H7C8E2-F1
#
_entry.id   AF-A0A8H7C8E2-F1
#
_cell.length_a   1.000
_cell.length_b   1.000
_cell.length_c   1.000
_cell.angle_alpha   90.00
_cell.angle_beta   90.00
_cell.angle_gamma   90.00
#
_symmetry.space_group_name_H-M   'P 1'
#
loop_
_entity.id
_entity.type
_entity.pdbx_description
1 polymer ?
#
loop_
_entity_poly.entity_id
_entity_poly.type
_entity_poly.pdbx_seq_one_letter_code
_entity_poly.pdbx_strand_id
1 'polypeptide(L)'
;MSLPVPSIADRTKNWLRPPKRRLRSSSIRPVEGTGSFSNAQDFIVNGVFELLEPYACLDATKDSSARHPPPRCHPETRLKVRERLAKWLSNDEWKMLWVRGSAGTGKSAVAQSFGDSCGEEKKHGASYFFSQTAGRNRLETVVPTIVYQLAIAIPEYRYLVEHQLANNPLLLRNSLPVQFRELIIEPFATLQRQNPREPIAIILDGLDECEGEDDQLELLDMITNALRTNPDLPLRWLILSRPEAHLKYAFSKFTDCGREELIIDAACRDDVEKYTRERITQIKDKFRKFTPTDWPPTNQLKELLETVSGLFIFASTCLNYIGDPKETNPQSQLNSLLAFLRRSPGVMSRNPLSALDLLYSRILANIPFTVFKETRQVLAYMSYRRYVSKRHIFNSTQALCNFLRLKRSDFYKAVDGLHPVMSIAEPEDAAQSPLQFYHASFQDFLLDTNRSGKFAIDEQEAIVYMTQLCIYWYEVDVTHFHTNDGWDFDENHAHDSLPGLTWASEDNKLPLSRSMTCFLEHPLSQDIVDMQWDGVVEDLLSQLSNVDFRCWMAAYVLGITLLCRPDNSTSVVRTEPSSPTDYQLLEYFNLVIGNGIAQPALFPLKYHLPDGQWNREYFFIGHGAKSVIVWRTKSATSYPDQAFTLRCDVEPSQVQIRKYQEYLLQIKWDEEKAKLEMEE
;
A
#
# COMPACT_ATOMS: atom_id res chain seq x y z
N MET A 1 -54.61 9.24 -47.15
CA MET A 1 -55.08 8.09 -46.34
C MET A 1 -53.86 7.40 -45.78
N SER A 2 -53.64 7.62 -44.49
CA SER A 2 -52.56 7.10 -43.66
C SER A 2 -52.79 5.63 -43.37
N LEU A 3 -51.75 4.80 -43.57
CA LEU A 3 -51.67 3.47 -42.97
C LEU A 3 -50.32 3.34 -42.25
N PRO A 4 -50.31 3.04 -40.95
CA PRO A 4 -49.11 2.87 -40.15
C PRO A 4 -48.64 1.41 -40.05
N VAL A 5 -47.36 1.31 -39.71
CA VAL A 5 -46.53 0.14 -39.40
C VAL A 5 -46.97 -0.53 -38.09
N PRO A 6 -46.67 -1.83 -37.87
CA PRO A 6 -45.79 -2.15 -36.74
C PRO A 6 -44.72 -3.25 -36.99
N SER A 7 -43.56 -2.95 -36.39
CA SER A 7 -42.50 -3.76 -35.77
C SER A 7 -41.98 -5.05 -36.41
N ILE A 8 -40.69 -5.01 -36.73
CA ILE A 8 -39.81 -6.14 -37.02
C ILE A 8 -39.45 -6.85 -35.71
N ALA A 9 -40.01 -8.05 -35.53
CA ALA A 9 -39.41 -9.11 -34.74
C ALA A 9 -39.00 -10.23 -35.71
N ASP A 10 -37.90 -10.91 -35.39
CA ASP A 10 -37.31 -12.07 -36.07
C ASP A 10 -36.51 -11.81 -37.36
N ARG A 11 -35.17 -11.83 -37.23
CA ARG A 11 -34.32 -12.95 -37.71
C ARG A 11 -32.84 -12.56 -37.72
N THR A 12 -32.10 -13.05 -36.73
CA THR A 12 -30.82 -13.76 -36.95
C THR A 12 -30.53 -14.62 -35.73
N LYS A 13 -30.70 -15.94 -35.94
CA LYS A 13 -30.28 -17.03 -35.07
C LYS A 13 -28.76 -17.23 -35.14
N ASN A 14 -28.21 -17.75 -34.04
CA ASN A 14 -26.83 -18.23 -33.82
C ASN A 14 -25.84 -17.07 -33.65
N TRP A 15 -25.13 -16.87 -32.54
CA TRP A 15 -24.30 -17.79 -31.75
C TRP A 15 -24.19 -17.33 -30.28
N LEU A 16 -23.75 -18.24 -29.38
CA LEU A 16 -23.37 -18.06 -27.96
C LEU A 16 -24.50 -18.16 -26.90
N ARG A 17 -24.55 -19.31 -26.21
CA ARG A 17 -25.11 -19.47 -24.84
C ARG A 17 -24.09 -20.22 -23.96
N PRO A 18 -23.77 -19.75 -22.74
CA PRO A 18 -22.99 -20.49 -21.76
C PRO A 18 -23.87 -21.51 -20.98
N PRO A 19 -23.28 -22.54 -20.34
CA PRO A 19 -24.05 -23.63 -19.72
C PRO A 19 -24.60 -23.26 -18.34
N LYS A 20 -25.88 -23.62 -18.10
CA LYS A 20 -26.53 -23.55 -16.78
C LYS A 20 -26.10 -24.74 -15.90
N ARG A 21 -25.40 -24.49 -14.79
CA ARG A 21 -25.22 -25.48 -13.70
C ARG A 21 -26.53 -25.63 -12.92
N ARG A 22 -27.02 -26.86 -12.81
CA ARG A 22 -28.12 -27.26 -11.91
C ARG A 22 -27.58 -27.42 -10.49
N LEU A 23 -28.14 -26.69 -9.54
CA LEU A 23 -28.03 -26.97 -8.11
C LEU A 23 -28.80 -28.28 -7.82
N ARG A 24 -28.09 -29.32 -7.36
CA ARG A 24 -28.72 -30.46 -6.67
C ARG A 24 -28.48 -30.27 -5.18
N SER A 25 -29.58 -30.14 -4.44
CA SER A 25 -29.60 -30.32 -3.00
C SER A 25 -29.33 -31.79 -2.67
N SER A 26 -28.34 -32.06 -1.81
CA SER A 26 -28.15 -33.37 -1.21
C SER A 26 -28.37 -33.25 0.30
N SER A 27 -29.51 -33.76 0.73
CA SER A 27 -29.86 -34.08 2.11
C SER A 27 -28.91 -35.15 2.64
N ILE A 28 -28.31 -34.87 3.81
CA ILE A 28 -27.45 -35.79 4.55
C ILE A 28 -28.34 -36.86 5.21
N ARG A 29 -28.08 -38.14 4.93
CA ARG A 29 -28.45 -39.27 5.79
C ARG A 29 -27.15 -39.91 6.30
N PRO A 30 -27.06 -40.32 7.57
CA PRO A 30 -25.88 -41.02 8.07
C PRO A 30 -25.93 -42.49 7.64
N VAL A 31 -24.81 -43.00 7.13
CA VAL A 31 -24.57 -44.43 6.95
C VAL A 31 -23.30 -44.77 7.73
N GLU A 32 -23.47 -45.54 8.80
CA GLU A 32 -22.39 -46.25 9.48
C GLU A 32 -21.80 -47.30 8.53
N GLY A 33 -20.46 -47.35 8.44
CA GLY A 33 -19.78 -48.35 7.63
C GLY A 33 -18.27 -48.15 7.62
N THR A 34 -17.59 -48.93 8.44
CA THR A 34 -16.14 -49.09 8.54
C THR A 34 -15.48 -49.31 7.17
N GLY A 35 -14.55 -48.43 6.79
CA GLY A 35 -13.76 -48.58 5.56
C GLY A 35 -12.49 -47.73 5.61
N SER A 36 -11.36 -48.39 5.88
CA SER A 36 -9.95 -48.03 5.57
C SER A 36 -9.66 -46.58 5.14
N PHE A 37 -8.97 -45.85 6.02
CA PHE A 37 -8.34 -44.56 5.72
C PHE A 37 -7.25 -44.70 4.65
N SER A 38 -7.60 -44.49 3.39
CA SER A 38 -6.67 -44.06 2.34
C SER A 38 -7.18 -42.70 1.88
N ASN A 39 -6.62 -41.61 2.43
CA ASN A 39 -6.64 -40.23 1.87
C ASN A 39 -5.97 -39.21 2.83
N ALA A 40 -4.84 -39.55 3.44
CA ALA A 40 -4.03 -38.58 4.20
C ALA A 40 -3.01 -37.84 3.32
N GLN A 41 -2.71 -38.35 2.11
CA GLN A 41 -1.71 -37.75 1.22
C GLN A 41 -2.23 -36.52 0.47
N ASP A 42 -3.51 -36.47 0.09
CA ASP A 42 -4.06 -35.39 -0.74
C ASP A 42 -4.35 -34.09 0.04
N PHE A 43 -4.43 -34.15 1.38
CA PHE A 43 -4.62 -32.97 2.24
C PHE A 43 -3.32 -32.22 2.56
N ILE A 44 -2.15 -32.77 2.18
CA ILE A 44 -0.82 -32.17 2.46
C ILE A 44 -0.28 -31.38 1.25
N VAL A 45 -0.85 -31.56 0.06
CA VAL A 45 -0.30 -31.05 -1.22
C VAL A 45 -0.44 -29.53 -1.39
N ASN A 46 -1.02 -28.77 -0.45
CA ASN A 46 -1.06 -27.29 -0.51
C ASN A 46 -0.70 -26.58 0.81
N GLY A 47 -0.33 -27.30 1.87
CA GLY A 47 -0.18 -26.70 3.21
C GLY A 47 0.83 -25.56 3.28
N VAL A 48 1.95 -25.66 2.56
CA VAL A 48 2.97 -24.59 2.53
C VAL A 48 2.44 -23.29 1.94
N PHE A 49 1.59 -23.36 0.90
CA PHE A 49 1.06 -22.17 0.26
C PHE A 49 0.05 -21.46 1.16
N GLU A 50 -0.83 -22.22 1.83
CA GLU A 50 -1.79 -21.69 2.81
C GLU A 50 -1.08 -21.05 4.02
N LEU A 51 0.06 -21.60 4.44
CA LEU A 51 0.87 -21.03 5.53
C LEU A 51 1.60 -19.74 5.12
N LEU A 52 2.09 -19.66 3.89
CA LEU A 52 2.86 -18.52 3.39
C LEU A 52 1.98 -17.34 2.94
N GLU A 53 0.79 -17.61 2.41
CA GLU A 53 -0.10 -16.60 1.81
C GLU A 53 -0.38 -15.39 2.72
N PRO A 54 -0.64 -15.54 4.04
CA PRO A 54 -0.86 -14.39 4.93
C PRO A 54 0.37 -13.49 5.12
N TYR A 55 1.56 -13.99 4.82
CA TYR A 55 2.84 -13.30 5.00
C TYR A 55 3.44 -12.83 3.67
N ALA A 56 2.93 -13.30 2.53
CA ALA A 56 3.42 -12.99 1.20
C ALA A 56 2.67 -11.81 0.56
N CYS A 57 3.38 -11.03 -0.25
CA CYS A 57 2.80 -10.01 -1.13
C CYS A 57 2.75 -10.57 -2.56
N LEU A 58 1.74 -11.41 -2.84
CA LEU A 58 1.61 -12.04 -4.17
C LEU A 58 1.40 -11.01 -5.31
N ASP A 59 0.92 -9.80 -4.98
CA ASP A 59 0.81 -8.67 -5.90
C ASP A 59 2.16 -8.09 -6.35
N ALA A 60 3.25 -8.40 -5.64
CA ALA A 60 4.60 -8.04 -6.04
C ALA A 60 5.21 -9.00 -7.08
N THR A 61 4.56 -10.13 -7.38
CA THR A 61 5.11 -11.15 -8.29
C THR A 61 4.99 -10.76 -9.77
N LYS A 62 5.84 -11.35 -10.64
CA LYS A 62 5.92 -10.93 -12.05
C LYS A 62 4.63 -11.03 -12.86
N ASP A 63 3.75 -11.99 -12.53
CA ASP A 63 2.55 -12.31 -13.31
C ASP A 63 1.25 -11.99 -12.56
N SER A 64 1.31 -11.24 -11.44
CA SER A 64 0.11 -10.82 -10.71
C SER A 64 -0.80 -9.93 -11.57
N SER A 65 -2.12 -10.13 -11.43
CA SER A 65 -3.15 -9.26 -12.00
C SER A 65 -3.06 -7.82 -11.51
N ALA A 66 -2.56 -7.60 -10.28
CA ALA A 66 -2.34 -6.26 -9.72
C ALA A 66 -1.30 -5.44 -10.50
N ARG A 67 -0.49 -6.12 -11.33
CA ARG A 67 0.51 -5.49 -12.21
C ARG A 67 0.08 -5.51 -13.67
N HIS A 68 -1.13 -5.93 -14.01
CA HIS A 68 -1.55 -6.05 -15.40
C HIS A 68 -1.99 -4.71 -16.02
N PRO A 69 -1.53 -4.36 -17.24
CA PRO A 69 -0.42 -4.98 -17.97
C PRO A 69 0.94 -4.57 -17.37
N PRO A 70 1.90 -5.50 -17.19
CA PRO A 70 3.16 -5.14 -16.55
C PRO A 70 4.04 -4.34 -17.52
N PRO A 71 4.91 -3.44 -16.99
CA PRO A 71 5.83 -2.71 -17.82
C PRO A 71 6.78 -3.70 -18.50
N ARG A 72 6.84 -3.69 -19.84
CA ARG A 72 7.77 -4.51 -20.62
C ARG A 72 8.62 -3.61 -21.51
N CYS A 73 9.83 -4.07 -21.83
CA CYS A 73 10.59 -3.46 -22.90
C CYS A 73 9.75 -3.53 -24.17
N HIS A 74 9.62 -2.39 -24.84
CA HIS A 74 8.97 -2.36 -26.13
C HIS A 74 9.72 -3.30 -27.09
N PRO A 75 9.03 -4.03 -28.00
CA PRO A 75 9.68 -4.88 -29.00
C PRO A 75 10.89 -4.20 -29.65
N GLU A 76 11.98 -4.96 -29.74
CA GLU A 76 13.25 -4.53 -30.36
C GLU A 76 13.90 -3.30 -29.71
N THR A 77 13.59 -3.00 -28.44
CA THR A 77 14.30 -1.98 -27.64
C THR A 77 15.14 -2.60 -26.53
N ARG A 78 16.11 -1.84 -26.00
CA ARG A 78 17.00 -2.25 -24.90
C ARG A 78 17.74 -3.58 -25.13
N LEU A 79 17.93 -3.97 -26.39
CA LEU A 79 18.49 -5.28 -26.77
C LEU A 79 19.86 -5.52 -26.14
N LYS A 80 20.76 -4.54 -26.19
CA LYS A 80 22.11 -4.63 -25.59
C LYS A 80 22.09 -4.91 -24.08
N VAL A 81 21.14 -4.31 -23.35
CA VAL A 81 21.02 -4.55 -21.91
C VAL A 81 20.50 -5.97 -21.69
N ARG A 82 19.46 -6.38 -22.42
CA ARG A 82 18.87 -7.73 -22.33
C ARG A 82 19.90 -8.82 -22.62
N GLU A 83 20.71 -8.65 -23.66
CA GLU A 83 21.81 -9.56 -24.01
C GLU A 83 22.86 -9.66 -22.89
N ARG A 84 23.22 -8.53 -22.28
CA ARG A 84 24.15 -8.51 -21.14
C ARG A 84 23.59 -9.22 -19.91
N LEU A 85 22.29 -9.05 -19.61
CA LEU A 85 21.63 -9.77 -18.51
C LEU A 85 21.60 -11.29 -18.76
N ALA A 86 21.27 -11.71 -19.98
CA ALA A 86 21.27 -13.13 -20.36
C ALA A 86 22.68 -13.75 -20.25
N LYS A 87 23.71 -13.02 -20.70
CA LYS A 87 25.12 -13.42 -20.55
C LYS A 87 25.53 -13.50 -19.09
N TRP A 88 25.15 -12.52 -18.27
CA TRP A 88 25.44 -12.50 -16.84
C TRP A 88 24.87 -13.70 -16.10
N LEU A 89 23.61 -14.06 -16.36
CA LEU A 89 22.97 -15.22 -15.73
C LEU A 89 23.71 -16.54 -16.02
N SER A 90 24.36 -16.62 -17.18
CA SER A 90 25.13 -17.79 -17.62
C SER A 90 26.61 -17.74 -17.24
N ASN A 91 27.06 -16.66 -16.59
CA ASN A 91 28.44 -16.47 -16.15
C ASN A 91 28.56 -16.73 -14.64
N ASP A 92 29.74 -17.19 -14.20
CA ASP A 92 30.06 -17.46 -12.79
C ASP A 92 30.82 -16.32 -12.11
N GLU A 93 31.07 -15.21 -12.82
CA GLU A 93 31.86 -14.09 -12.30
C GLU A 93 31.18 -13.35 -11.12
N TRP A 94 29.90 -12.98 -11.26
CA TRP A 94 29.16 -12.28 -10.20
C TRP A 94 27.81 -12.93 -9.95
N LYS A 95 27.52 -13.22 -8.68
CA LYS A 95 26.20 -13.74 -8.28
C LYS A 95 25.17 -12.65 -8.01
N MET A 96 25.59 -11.40 -7.96
CA MET A 96 24.72 -10.25 -7.86
C MET A 96 25.02 -9.27 -8.98
N LEU A 97 23.98 -8.71 -9.58
CA LEU A 97 24.07 -7.64 -10.55
C LEU A 97 23.13 -6.50 -10.14
N TRP A 98 23.70 -5.32 -9.95
CA TRP A 98 22.93 -4.10 -9.69
C TRP A 98 22.75 -3.31 -10.99
N VAL A 99 21.51 -3.23 -11.47
CA VAL A 99 21.11 -2.38 -12.60
C VAL A 99 20.56 -1.06 -12.06
N ARG A 100 21.30 0.02 -12.25
CA ARG A 100 20.92 1.33 -11.72
C ARG A 100 20.53 2.30 -12.82
N GLY A 101 19.60 3.20 -12.51
CA GLY A 101 19.16 4.22 -13.46
C GLY A 101 18.22 5.23 -12.83
N SER A 102 18.18 6.44 -13.38
CA SER A 102 17.26 7.48 -12.93
C SER A 102 15.79 7.11 -13.18
N ALA A 103 14.87 7.90 -12.61
CA ALA A 103 13.44 7.79 -12.86
C ALA A 103 13.14 7.77 -14.37
N GLY A 104 12.26 6.85 -14.80
CA GLY A 104 11.82 6.79 -16.20
C GLY A 104 12.81 6.24 -17.23
N THR A 105 13.93 5.65 -16.81
CA THR A 105 14.87 4.94 -17.70
C THR A 105 14.39 3.53 -18.11
N GLY A 106 13.29 3.04 -17.52
CA GLY A 106 12.68 1.75 -17.88
C GLY A 106 13.25 0.54 -17.13
N LYS A 107 13.74 0.72 -15.90
CA LYS A 107 14.23 -0.36 -15.03
C LYS A 107 13.20 -1.51 -14.90
N SER A 108 11.98 -1.21 -14.46
CA SER A 108 10.92 -2.22 -14.30
C SER A 108 10.55 -2.94 -15.60
N ALA A 109 10.64 -2.24 -16.73
CA ALA A 109 10.44 -2.83 -18.05
C ALA A 109 11.54 -3.83 -18.42
N VAL A 110 12.80 -3.51 -18.10
CA VAL A 110 13.95 -4.43 -18.25
C VAL A 110 13.81 -5.63 -17.32
N ALA A 111 13.46 -5.40 -16.05
CA ALA A 111 13.26 -6.45 -15.04
C ALA A 111 12.17 -7.45 -15.47
N GLN A 112 11.01 -6.96 -15.89
CA GLN A 112 9.92 -7.81 -16.38
C GLN A 112 10.34 -8.59 -17.63
N SER A 113 10.96 -7.95 -18.62
CA SER A 113 11.35 -8.62 -19.87
C SER A 113 12.42 -9.69 -19.63
N PHE A 114 13.33 -9.45 -18.68
CA PHE A 114 14.31 -10.43 -18.25
C PHE A 114 13.64 -11.60 -17.50
N GLY A 115 12.70 -11.33 -16.59
CA GLY A 115 11.93 -12.35 -15.89
C GLY A 115 11.02 -13.19 -16.81
N ASP A 116 10.48 -12.59 -17.87
CA ASP A 116 9.74 -13.29 -18.92
C ASP A 116 10.68 -14.26 -19.67
N SER A 117 11.85 -13.77 -20.11
CA SER A 117 12.87 -14.59 -20.80
C SER A 117 13.40 -15.73 -19.91
N CYS A 118 13.65 -15.46 -18.63
CA CYS A 118 14.06 -16.48 -17.66
C CYS A 118 12.97 -17.53 -17.42
N GLY A 119 11.69 -17.14 -17.51
CA GLY A 119 10.57 -18.06 -17.40
C GLY A 119 10.51 -19.04 -18.56
N GLU A 120 10.73 -18.55 -19.79
CA GLU A 120 10.81 -19.39 -20.99
C GLU A 120 11.97 -20.40 -20.91
N GLU A 121 13.10 -19.98 -20.35
CA GLU A 121 14.27 -20.85 -20.12
C GLU A 121 14.19 -21.72 -18.85
N LYS A 122 13.11 -21.63 -18.07
CA LYS A 122 12.96 -22.29 -16.75
C LYS A 122 14.09 -21.97 -15.74
N LYS A 123 14.67 -20.78 -15.85
CA LYS A 123 15.70 -20.24 -14.93
C LYS A 123 15.15 -19.20 -13.95
N HIS A 124 13.90 -18.80 -14.09
CA HIS A 124 13.24 -17.87 -13.16
C HIS A 124 12.88 -18.57 -11.86
N GLY A 125 13.50 -18.17 -10.75
CA GLY A 125 13.15 -18.65 -9.41
C GLY A 125 12.05 -17.83 -8.78
N ALA A 126 12.30 -16.53 -8.59
CA ALA A 126 11.35 -15.62 -7.96
C ALA A 126 11.56 -14.17 -8.42
N SER A 127 10.53 -13.36 -8.24
CA SER A 127 10.57 -11.93 -8.51
C SER A 127 9.78 -11.14 -7.45
N TYR A 128 10.28 -9.97 -7.09
CA TYR A 128 9.57 -9.01 -6.24
C TYR A 128 9.70 -7.62 -6.86
N PHE A 129 8.57 -7.04 -7.24
CA PHE A 129 8.47 -5.70 -7.82
C PHE A 129 7.91 -4.74 -6.79
N PHE A 130 8.83 -4.04 -6.12
CA PHE A 130 8.48 -3.02 -5.15
C PHE A 130 7.67 -1.90 -5.79
N SER A 131 6.75 -1.35 -5.00
CA SER A 131 6.02 -0.15 -5.41
C SER A 131 5.41 0.54 -4.21
N GLN A 132 5.92 1.72 -3.88
CA GLN A 132 5.36 2.55 -2.81
C GLN A 132 3.93 2.99 -3.16
N THR A 133 3.70 3.38 -4.40
CA THR A 133 2.41 3.86 -4.93
C THR A 133 1.34 2.78 -5.06
N ALA A 134 1.72 1.50 -5.05
CA ALA A 134 0.80 0.35 -5.09
C ALA A 134 0.83 -0.46 -3.78
N GLY A 135 1.58 -0.01 -2.77
CA GLY A 135 1.60 -0.63 -1.45
C GLY A 135 2.39 -1.93 -1.31
N ARG A 136 3.32 -2.15 -2.24
CA ARG A 136 4.19 -3.32 -2.32
C ARG A 136 5.60 -2.94 -1.88
N ASN A 137 5.72 -2.28 -0.74
CA ASN A 137 6.95 -1.63 -0.28
C ASN A 137 7.52 -2.21 1.03
N ARG A 138 6.96 -3.33 1.51
CA ARG A 138 7.22 -3.88 2.83
C ARG A 138 8.28 -4.97 2.82
N LEU A 139 9.35 -4.78 3.56
CA LEU A 139 10.44 -5.73 3.65
C LEU A 139 10.00 -7.09 4.21
N GLU A 140 9.10 -7.09 5.21
CA GLU A 140 8.65 -8.30 5.89
C GLU A 140 7.97 -9.32 4.96
N THR A 141 7.45 -8.84 3.82
CA THR A 141 6.78 -9.68 2.83
C THR A 141 7.71 -10.30 1.79
N VAL A 142 8.95 -9.81 1.69
CA VAL A 142 9.88 -10.18 0.60
C VAL A 142 10.28 -11.66 0.70
N VAL A 143 10.72 -12.11 1.88
CA VAL A 143 11.16 -13.50 2.08
C VAL A 143 10.02 -14.49 1.85
N PRO A 144 8.84 -14.37 2.49
CA PRO A 144 7.71 -15.26 2.23
C PRO A 144 7.30 -15.30 0.75
N THR A 145 7.32 -14.17 0.05
CA THR A 145 6.96 -14.08 -1.38
C THR A 145 7.98 -14.78 -2.28
N ILE A 146 9.28 -14.69 -1.96
CA ILE A 146 10.33 -15.40 -2.67
C ILE A 146 10.20 -16.91 -2.43
N VAL A 147 10.02 -17.34 -1.17
CA VAL A 147 9.84 -18.75 -0.79
C VAL A 147 8.63 -19.35 -1.50
N TYR A 148 7.50 -18.64 -1.54
CA TYR A 148 6.28 -19.06 -2.23
C TYR A 148 6.55 -19.36 -3.73
N GLN A 149 7.22 -18.44 -4.43
CA GLN A 149 7.55 -18.61 -5.85
C GLN A 149 8.55 -19.75 -6.08
N LEU A 150 9.57 -19.88 -5.23
CA LEU A 150 10.55 -20.96 -5.32
C LEU A 150 9.93 -22.33 -5.08
N ALA A 151 8.98 -22.44 -4.14
CA ALA A 151 8.23 -23.66 -3.88
C ALA A 151 7.34 -24.07 -5.06
N ILE A 152 6.83 -23.10 -5.84
CA ILE A 152 6.15 -23.38 -7.11
C ILE A 152 7.14 -23.86 -8.17
N ALA A 153 8.26 -23.16 -8.32
CA ALA A 153 9.22 -23.40 -9.39
C ALA A 153 10.03 -24.70 -9.21
N ILE A 154 10.30 -25.11 -7.96
CA ILE A 154 11.25 -26.18 -7.63
C ILE A 154 10.63 -27.16 -6.61
N PRO A 155 10.08 -28.31 -7.06
CA PRO A 155 9.44 -29.28 -6.18
C PRO A 155 10.33 -29.84 -5.06
N GLU A 156 11.64 -30.02 -5.31
CA GLU A 156 12.55 -30.55 -4.29
C GLU A 156 12.83 -29.50 -3.20
N TYR A 157 12.85 -28.22 -3.56
CA TYR A 157 12.96 -27.11 -2.60
C TYR A 157 11.70 -27.03 -1.75
N ARG A 158 10.54 -27.14 -2.39
CA ARG A 158 9.23 -27.15 -1.72
C ARG A 158 9.17 -28.20 -0.60
N TYR A 159 9.61 -29.42 -0.87
CA TYR A 159 9.63 -30.50 0.12
C TYR A 159 10.46 -30.15 1.37
N LEU A 160 11.62 -29.49 1.18
CA LEU A 160 12.48 -29.08 2.30
C LEU A 160 11.83 -27.98 3.15
N VAL A 161 11.20 -27.01 2.50
CA VAL A 161 10.50 -25.91 3.19
C VAL A 161 9.26 -26.41 3.91
N GLU A 162 8.48 -27.32 3.31
CA GLU A 162 7.34 -27.98 3.97
C GLU A 162 7.78 -28.66 5.27
N HIS A 163 8.90 -29.39 5.23
CA HIS A 163 9.45 -30.04 6.41
C HIS A 163 9.94 -29.03 7.47
N GLN A 164 10.57 -27.92 7.07
CA GLN A 164 11.01 -26.88 8.02
C GLN A 164 9.83 -26.19 8.70
N LEU A 165 8.82 -25.78 7.94
CA LEU A 165 7.63 -25.12 8.49
C LEU A 165 6.80 -26.05 9.37
N ALA A 166 6.72 -27.35 9.03
CA ALA A 166 6.07 -28.34 9.87
C ALA A 166 6.77 -28.52 11.23
N ASN A 167 8.11 -28.44 11.25
CA ASN A 167 8.90 -28.56 12.48
C ASN A 167 8.96 -27.28 13.30
N ASN A 168 8.85 -26.10 12.67
CA ASN A 168 8.85 -24.81 13.33
C ASN A 168 7.70 -23.91 12.81
N PRO A 169 6.49 -24.03 13.38
CA PRO A 169 5.34 -23.21 12.97
C PRO A 169 5.52 -21.71 13.23
N LEU A 170 6.48 -21.31 14.09
CA LEU A 170 6.76 -19.91 14.39
C LEU A 170 7.71 -19.25 13.39
N LEU A 171 8.27 -20.01 12.44
CA LEU A 171 9.33 -19.52 11.55
C LEU A 171 8.93 -18.28 10.75
N LEU A 172 7.68 -18.19 10.27
CA LEU A 172 7.16 -17.03 9.53
C LEU A 172 6.93 -15.78 10.40
N ARG A 173 7.04 -15.91 11.73
CA ARG A 173 6.99 -14.82 12.70
C ARG A 173 8.36 -14.44 13.25
N ASN A 174 9.40 -15.19 12.90
CA ASN A 174 10.77 -14.88 13.30
C ASN A 174 11.31 -13.67 12.53
N SER A 175 12.46 -13.14 12.98
CA SER A 175 13.14 -12.06 12.27
C SER A 175 13.48 -12.46 10.83
N LEU A 176 13.52 -11.46 9.95
CA LEU A 176 13.80 -11.67 8.53
C LEU A 176 15.14 -12.37 8.26
N PRO A 177 16.25 -12.08 8.96
CA PRO A 177 17.49 -12.83 8.78
C PRO A 177 17.35 -14.32 9.10
N VAL A 178 16.53 -14.69 10.09
CA VAL A 178 16.25 -16.09 10.42
C VAL A 178 15.41 -16.73 9.32
N GLN A 179 14.35 -16.06 8.87
CA GLN A 179 13.54 -16.53 7.74
C GLN A 179 14.38 -16.73 6.48
N PHE A 180 15.24 -15.76 6.13
CA PHE A 180 16.09 -15.82 4.95
C PHE A 180 17.08 -16.99 5.01
N ARG A 181 17.74 -17.18 6.17
CA ARG A 181 18.66 -18.31 6.36
C ARG A 181 17.93 -19.65 6.27
N GLU A 182 16.89 -19.83 7.07
CA GLU A 182 16.25 -21.14 7.22
C GLU A 182 15.41 -21.47 5.98
N LEU A 183 14.68 -20.53 5.38
CA LEU A 183 13.78 -20.83 4.27
C LEU A 183 14.43 -20.72 2.88
N ILE A 184 15.54 -19.99 2.72
CA ILE A 184 16.20 -19.84 1.41
C ILE A 184 17.57 -20.52 1.42
N ILE A 185 18.47 -20.12 2.33
CA ILE A 185 19.87 -20.53 2.27
C ILE A 185 20.05 -22.01 2.59
N GLU A 186 19.53 -22.51 3.71
CA GLU A 186 19.71 -23.91 4.13
C GLU A 186 19.07 -24.93 3.16
N PRO A 187 17.86 -24.71 2.61
CA PRO A 187 17.28 -25.59 1.61
C PRO A 187 18.11 -25.64 0.34
N PHE A 188 18.57 -24.49 -0.18
CA PHE A 188 19.43 -24.48 -1.37
C PHE A 188 20.81 -25.08 -1.11
N ALA A 189 21.40 -24.88 0.07
CA ALA A 189 22.65 -25.52 0.45
C ALA A 189 22.50 -27.05 0.51
N THR A 190 21.34 -27.54 0.93
CA THR A 190 21.01 -28.97 0.93
C THR A 190 20.83 -29.49 -0.49
N LEU A 191 20.05 -28.81 -1.33
CA LEU A 191 19.86 -29.19 -2.72
C LEU A 191 21.17 -29.20 -3.51
N GLN A 192 22.00 -28.17 -3.34
CA GLN A 192 23.26 -28.05 -4.07
C GLN A 192 24.25 -29.17 -3.72
N ARG A 193 24.26 -29.63 -2.46
CA ARG A 193 25.05 -30.79 -2.04
C ARG A 193 24.54 -32.12 -2.59
N GLN A 194 23.21 -32.25 -2.76
CA GLN A 194 22.59 -33.47 -3.27
C GLN A 194 22.70 -33.58 -4.79
N ASN A 195 22.39 -32.50 -5.50
CA ASN A 195 22.46 -32.41 -6.94
C ASN A 195 22.73 -30.96 -7.36
N PRO A 196 23.97 -30.62 -7.80
CA PRO A 196 24.30 -29.28 -8.23
C PRO A 196 23.34 -28.76 -9.30
N ARG A 197 22.79 -27.56 -9.08
CA ARG A 197 21.81 -26.95 -9.98
C ARG A 197 22.44 -25.90 -10.87
N GLU A 198 21.81 -25.69 -12.02
CA GLU A 198 22.06 -24.53 -12.87
C GLU A 198 21.65 -23.22 -12.17
N PRO A 199 22.18 -22.06 -12.60
CA PRO A 199 21.84 -20.77 -12.04
C PRO A 199 20.34 -20.44 -12.11
N ILE A 200 19.81 -19.93 -10.99
CA ILE A 200 18.40 -19.54 -10.81
C ILE A 200 18.35 -18.03 -10.53
N ALA A 201 17.57 -17.30 -11.32
CA ALA A 201 17.40 -15.85 -11.16
C ALA A 201 16.40 -15.49 -10.06
N ILE A 202 16.79 -14.57 -9.18
CA ILE A 202 15.94 -13.85 -8.23
C ILE A 202 15.97 -12.38 -8.60
N ILE A 203 14.81 -11.79 -8.90
CA ILE A 203 14.71 -10.41 -9.39
C ILE A 203 14.08 -9.53 -8.32
N LEU A 204 14.76 -8.46 -7.93
CA LEU A 204 14.25 -7.42 -7.04
C LEU A 204 14.23 -6.10 -7.81
N ASP A 205 13.05 -5.64 -8.21
CA ASP A 205 12.89 -4.37 -8.94
C ASP A 205 12.32 -3.29 -8.02
N GLY A 206 12.93 -2.11 -8.05
CA GLY A 206 12.49 -0.96 -7.27
C GLY A 206 12.94 -0.99 -5.81
N LEU A 207 14.16 -1.47 -5.49
CA LEU A 207 14.64 -1.50 -4.10
C LEU A 207 14.54 -0.12 -3.41
N ASP A 208 14.73 0.97 -4.15
CA ASP A 208 14.53 2.35 -3.66
C ASP A 208 13.09 2.66 -3.23
N GLU A 209 12.11 1.86 -3.66
CA GLU A 209 10.70 1.99 -3.28
C GLU A 209 10.33 1.11 -2.07
N CYS A 210 11.29 0.36 -1.50
CA CYS A 210 11.11 -0.32 -0.21
C CYS A 210 11.08 0.72 0.92
N GLU A 211 10.21 0.49 1.91
CA GLU A 211 9.96 1.41 3.01
C GLU A 211 11.16 1.51 3.94
N GLY A 212 11.78 2.69 4.03
CA GLY A 212 12.90 2.96 4.93
C GLY A 212 14.28 2.61 4.35
N GLU A 213 15.26 3.48 4.59
CA GLU A 213 16.64 3.23 4.17
C GLU A 213 17.25 2.02 4.91
N ASP A 214 16.92 1.84 6.19
CA ASP A 214 17.44 0.75 7.01
C ASP A 214 16.96 -0.62 6.49
N ASP A 215 15.68 -0.75 6.13
CA ASP A 215 15.12 -1.98 5.55
C ASP A 215 15.77 -2.32 4.20
N GLN A 216 16.03 -1.31 3.37
CA GLN A 216 16.75 -1.50 2.11
C GLN A 216 18.17 -2.03 2.34
N LEU A 217 18.86 -1.50 3.35
CA LEU A 217 20.20 -1.93 3.75
C LEU A 217 20.19 -3.33 4.38
N GLU A 218 19.19 -3.65 5.22
CA GLU A 218 19.03 -4.97 5.83
C GLU A 218 18.86 -6.06 4.75
N LEU A 219 18.03 -5.80 3.72
CA LEU A 219 17.87 -6.72 2.61
C LEU A 219 19.19 -6.97 1.86
N LEU A 220 19.94 -5.91 1.58
CA LEU A 220 21.25 -6.02 0.92
C LEU A 220 22.26 -6.77 1.78
N ASP A 221 22.28 -6.51 3.09
CA ASP A 221 23.16 -7.18 4.04
C ASP A 221 22.83 -8.67 4.14
N MET A 222 21.54 -9.06 4.15
CA MET A 222 21.14 -10.46 4.10
C MET A 222 21.64 -11.17 2.83
N ILE A 223 21.42 -10.55 1.65
CA ILE A 223 21.82 -11.12 0.36
C ILE A 223 23.35 -11.23 0.27
N THR A 224 24.08 -10.16 0.57
CA THR A 224 25.55 -10.14 0.46
C THR A 224 26.22 -11.09 1.45
N ASN A 225 25.70 -11.20 2.68
CA ASN A 225 26.18 -12.18 3.65
C ASN A 225 25.95 -13.62 3.17
N ALA A 226 24.80 -13.92 2.59
CA ALA A 226 24.53 -15.24 2.02
C ALA A 226 25.47 -15.58 0.87
N LEU A 227 25.73 -14.63 -0.04
CA LEU A 227 26.67 -14.83 -1.16
C LEU A 227 28.10 -15.10 -0.67
N ARG A 228 28.55 -14.39 0.36
CA ARG A 228 29.88 -14.55 0.96
C ARG A 228 30.05 -15.88 1.70
N THR A 229 29.02 -16.31 2.41
CA THR A 229 29.07 -17.52 3.26
C THR A 229 28.71 -18.80 2.51
N ASN A 230 27.99 -18.69 1.39
CA ASN A 230 27.52 -19.83 0.59
C ASN A 230 27.82 -19.61 -0.91
N PRO A 231 29.11 -19.60 -1.31
CA PRO A 231 29.54 -19.28 -2.68
C PRO A 231 29.17 -20.35 -3.71
N ASP A 232 28.56 -21.47 -3.32
CA ASP A 232 28.15 -22.54 -4.23
C ASP A 232 26.65 -22.52 -4.57
N LEU A 233 25.84 -21.67 -3.92
CA LEU A 233 24.39 -21.65 -4.17
C LEU A 233 24.07 -21.28 -5.63
N PRO A 234 23.02 -21.86 -6.23
CA PRO A 234 22.65 -21.58 -7.61
C PRO A 234 21.98 -20.21 -7.79
N LEU A 235 21.71 -19.47 -6.72
CA LEU A 235 20.97 -18.22 -6.78
C LEU A 235 21.78 -17.07 -7.41
N ARG A 236 21.15 -16.32 -8.32
CA ARG A 236 21.66 -15.11 -8.97
C ARG A 236 20.70 -13.95 -8.71
N TRP A 237 21.18 -12.90 -8.07
CA TRP A 237 20.36 -11.75 -7.63
C TRP A 237 20.48 -10.60 -8.62
N LEU A 238 19.39 -10.29 -9.31
CA LEU A 238 19.25 -9.10 -10.13
C LEU A 238 18.52 -8.03 -9.32
N ILE A 239 19.21 -6.96 -8.96
CA ILE A 239 18.62 -5.85 -8.20
C ILE A 239 18.56 -4.63 -9.09
N LEU A 240 17.38 -4.01 -9.19
CA LEU A 240 17.19 -2.77 -9.93
C LEU A 240 16.72 -1.67 -8.99
N SER A 241 17.39 -0.51 -9.04
CA SER A 241 17.01 0.64 -8.21
C SER A 241 17.46 1.98 -8.78
N ARG A 242 16.95 3.07 -8.22
CA ARG A 242 17.60 4.38 -8.32
C ARG A 242 18.94 4.36 -7.58
N PRO A 243 19.95 5.11 -8.07
CA PRO A 243 21.26 5.14 -7.45
C PRO A 243 21.29 6.19 -6.33
N GLU A 244 20.48 5.99 -5.30
CA GLU A 244 20.41 6.83 -4.10
C GLU A 244 21.70 6.73 -3.28
N ALA A 245 21.95 7.72 -2.41
CA ALA A 245 23.27 7.88 -1.80
C ALA A 245 23.66 6.68 -0.90
N HIS A 246 22.75 6.23 -0.04
CA HIS A 246 22.93 5.07 0.83
C HIS A 246 23.07 3.77 0.03
N LEU A 247 22.25 3.56 -1.02
CA LEU A 247 22.38 2.39 -1.90
C LEU A 247 23.71 2.38 -2.66
N LYS A 248 24.14 3.52 -3.23
CA LYS A 248 25.47 3.66 -3.85
C LYS A 248 26.58 3.28 -2.88
N TYR A 249 26.49 3.77 -1.65
CA TYR A 249 27.45 3.48 -0.61
C TYR A 249 27.45 1.99 -0.25
N ALA A 250 26.29 1.39 -0.01
CA ALA A 250 26.14 -0.04 0.30
C ALA A 250 26.71 -0.93 -0.82
N PHE A 251 26.28 -0.70 -2.07
CA PHE A 251 26.81 -1.45 -3.21
C PHE A 251 28.30 -1.21 -3.44
N SER A 252 28.87 -0.06 -3.08
CA SER A 252 30.31 0.19 -3.22
C SER A 252 31.18 -0.67 -2.29
N LYS A 253 30.64 -1.08 -1.13
CA LYS A 253 31.35 -1.94 -0.16
C LYS A 253 31.47 -3.39 -0.64
N PHE A 254 30.64 -3.81 -1.57
CA PHE A 254 30.59 -5.20 -2.03
C PHE A 254 31.26 -5.32 -3.41
N THR A 255 32.43 -5.96 -3.44
CA THR A 255 33.25 -6.14 -4.65
C THR A 255 32.67 -7.18 -5.59
N ASP A 256 31.99 -8.20 -5.06
CA ASP A 256 31.47 -9.35 -5.83
C ASP A 256 30.08 -9.08 -6.44
N CYS A 257 29.88 -7.84 -6.90
CA CYS A 257 28.66 -7.39 -7.56
C CYS A 257 28.97 -6.69 -8.88
N GLY A 258 28.40 -7.22 -9.95
CA GLY A 258 28.39 -6.56 -11.25
C GLY A 258 27.55 -5.29 -11.19
N ARG A 259 27.90 -4.29 -12.02
CA ARG A 259 27.16 -3.04 -12.09
C ARG A 259 26.82 -2.73 -13.54
N GLU A 260 25.55 -2.43 -13.79
CA GLU A 260 25.03 -2.06 -15.10
C GLU A 260 24.25 -0.76 -14.94
N GLU A 261 24.40 0.17 -15.89
CA GLU A 261 23.78 1.50 -15.79
C GLU A 261 22.88 1.77 -16.99
N LEU A 262 21.61 2.03 -16.72
CA LEU A 262 20.66 2.49 -17.73
C LEU A 262 20.85 3.98 -17.97
N ILE A 263 21.80 4.29 -18.84
CA ILE A 263 22.10 5.66 -19.27
C ILE A 263 21.16 6.13 -20.39
N ILE A 264 21.00 7.45 -20.50
CA ILE A 264 20.32 8.13 -21.60
C ILE A 264 21.38 8.48 -22.66
N ASP A 265 21.74 7.50 -23.47
CA ASP A 265 22.69 7.65 -24.58
C ASP A 265 21.97 7.69 -25.94
N ALA A 266 22.74 7.69 -27.04
CA ALA A 266 22.18 7.68 -28.38
C ALA A 266 21.29 6.45 -28.65
N ALA A 267 21.70 5.26 -28.19
CA ALA A 267 20.92 4.04 -28.36
C ALA A 267 19.59 4.10 -27.59
N CYS A 268 19.59 4.66 -26.38
CA CYS A 268 18.37 4.90 -25.61
C CYS A 268 17.42 5.88 -26.32
N ARG A 269 17.97 6.89 -27.03
CA ARG A 269 17.15 7.82 -27.82
C ARG A 269 16.50 7.11 -29.00
N ASP A 270 17.25 6.29 -29.73
CA ASP A 270 16.71 5.49 -30.84
C ASP A 270 15.58 4.55 -30.36
N ASP A 271 15.77 3.90 -29.20
CA ASP A 271 14.76 3.04 -28.57
C ASP A 271 13.47 3.83 -28.22
N VAL A 272 13.61 5.02 -27.65
CA VAL A 272 12.47 5.88 -27.30
C VAL A 272 11.78 6.43 -28.54
N GLU A 273 12.52 6.80 -29.59
CA GLU A 273 11.95 7.22 -30.86
C GLU A 273 11.09 6.12 -31.48
N LYS A 274 11.63 4.89 -31.50
CA LYS A 274 10.90 3.71 -31.98
C LYS A 274 9.61 3.50 -31.21
N TYR A 275 9.70 3.43 -29.88
CA TYR A 275 8.54 3.32 -28.99
C TYR A 275 7.50 4.41 -29.28
N THR A 276 7.94 5.65 -29.47
CA THR A 276 7.07 6.80 -29.72
C THR A 276 6.34 6.66 -31.06
N ARG A 277 7.04 6.29 -32.14
CA ARG A 277 6.43 6.10 -33.47
C ARG A 277 5.38 5.01 -33.47
N GLU A 278 5.66 3.89 -32.83
CA GLU A 278 4.72 2.77 -32.76
C GLU A 278 3.50 3.11 -31.91
N ARG A 279 3.68 3.76 -30.75
CA ARG A 279 2.55 4.22 -29.93
C ARG A 279 1.71 5.30 -30.62
N ILE A 280 2.30 6.21 -31.37
CA ILE A 280 1.55 7.17 -32.20
C ILE A 280 0.68 6.44 -33.24
N THR A 281 1.22 5.38 -33.84
CA THR A 281 0.45 4.53 -34.78
C THR A 281 -0.74 3.87 -34.09
N GLN A 282 -0.54 3.33 -32.89
CA GLN A 282 -1.63 2.76 -32.08
C GLN A 282 -2.69 3.80 -31.71
N ILE A 283 -2.28 5.03 -31.35
CA ILE A 283 -3.21 6.14 -31.07
C ILE A 283 -3.99 6.47 -32.34
N LYS A 284 -3.33 6.59 -33.49
CA LYS A 284 -3.98 6.84 -34.78
C LYS A 284 -5.05 5.79 -35.08
N ASP A 285 -4.73 4.51 -34.90
CA ASP A 285 -5.66 3.41 -35.16
C ASP A 285 -6.87 3.46 -34.21
N LYS A 286 -6.62 3.71 -32.92
CA LYS A 286 -7.68 3.87 -31.90
C LYS A 286 -8.62 5.04 -32.22
N PHE A 287 -8.07 6.15 -32.71
CA PHE A 287 -8.81 7.39 -33.01
C PHE A 287 -8.95 7.63 -34.52
N ARG A 288 -9.01 6.58 -35.35
CA ARG A 288 -9.06 6.70 -36.82
C ARG A 288 -10.17 7.60 -37.36
N LYS A 289 -11.25 7.79 -36.58
CA LYS A 289 -12.39 8.64 -36.95
C LYS A 289 -12.06 10.13 -36.88
N PHE A 290 -11.07 10.50 -36.07
CA PHE A 290 -10.70 11.89 -35.77
C PHE A 290 -9.29 12.24 -36.24
N THR A 291 -8.53 11.24 -36.72
CA THR A 291 -7.17 11.43 -37.23
C THR A 291 -7.15 11.34 -38.75
N PRO A 292 -6.62 12.36 -39.45
CA PRO A 292 -6.36 12.28 -40.89
C PRO A 292 -5.41 11.13 -41.26
N THR A 293 -5.48 10.68 -42.51
CA THR A 293 -4.62 9.59 -43.03
C THR A 293 -3.13 9.93 -42.93
N ASP A 294 -2.76 11.19 -43.00
CA ASP A 294 -1.39 11.71 -42.88
C ASP A 294 -1.02 12.15 -41.45
N TRP A 295 -1.89 11.91 -40.47
CA TRP A 295 -1.59 12.24 -39.07
C TRP A 295 -0.58 11.26 -38.44
N PRO A 296 0.34 11.76 -37.59
CA PRO A 296 0.65 13.18 -37.40
C PRO A 296 1.51 13.74 -38.55
N PRO A 297 1.38 15.05 -38.88
CA PRO A 297 2.27 15.70 -39.83
C PRO A 297 3.75 15.46 -39.50
N THR A 298 4.58 15.23 -40.53
CA THR A 298 5.98 14.82 -40.36
C THR A 298 6.78 15.79 -39.49
N ASN A 299 6.53 17.10 -39.61
CA ASN A 299 7.17 18.12 -38.80
C ASN A 299 6.77 18.03 -37.31
N GLN A 300 5.50 17.76 -37.00
CA GLN A 300 5.03 17.60 -35.62
C GLN A 300 5.55 16.33 -34.99
N LEU A 301 5.61 15.23 -35.75
CA LEU A 301 6.22 13.99 -35.28
C LEU A 301 7.71 14.20 -34.97
N LYS A 302 8.45 14.84 -35.88
CA LYS A 302 9.86 15.14 -35.69
C LYS A 302 10.08 15.99 -34.42
N GLU A 303 9.28 17.02 -34.24
CA GLU A 303 9.36 17.88 -33.05
C GLU A 303 9.06 17.12 -31.75
N LEU A 304 8.05 16.24 -31.74
CA LEU A 304 7.76 15.38 -30.59
C LEU A 304 8.94 14.45 -30.27
N LEU A 305 9.53 13.83 -31.29
CA LEU A 305 10.68 12.93 -31.14
C LEU A 305 11.91 13.66 -30.60
N GLU A 306 12.20 14.85 -31.12
CA GLU A 306 13.28 15.71 -30.62
C GLU A 306 13.03 16.13 -29.16
N THR A 307 11.77 16.35 -28.78
CA THR A 307 11.41 16.74 -27.41
C THR A 307 11.63 15.60 -26.41
N VAL A 308 11.23 14.36 -26.74
CA VAL A 308 11.21 13.27 -25.75
C VAL A 308 12.59 12.80 -25.28
N SER A 309 13.67 13.24 -25.94
CA SER A 309 15.07 13.26 -25.46
C SER A 309 15.61 11.96 -24.87
N GLY A 310 15.05 10.80 -25.22
CA GLY A 310 15.49 9.50 -24.72
C GLY A 310 14.95 9.11 -23.34
N LEU A 311 13.93 9.79 -22.81
CA LEU A 311 13.21 9.36 -21.60
C LEU A 311 11.90 8.65 -21.94
N PHE A 312 11.82 7.35 -21.61
CA PHE A 312 10.60 6.56 -21.79
C PHE A 312 9.42 7.13 -21.02
N ILE A 313 9.63 7.57 -19.78
CA ILE A 313 8.54 8.12 -18.98
C ILE A 313 7.93 9.36 -19.64
N PHE A 314 8.76 10.30 -20.06
CA PHE A 314 8.30 11.54 -20.64
C PHE A 314 7.59 11.29 -21.97
N ALA A 315 8.15 10.40 -22.81
CA ALA A 315 7.47 9.92 -24.01
C ALA A 315 6.10 9.30 -23.67
N SER A 316 6.05 8.39 -22.71
CA SER A 316 4.79 7.73 -22.31
C SER A 316 3.75 8.70 -21.77
N THR A 317 4.13 9.69 -20.96
CA THR A 317 3.22 10.72 -20.44
C THR A 317 2.72 11.62 -21.56
N CYS A 318 3.58 12.04 -22.50
CA CYS A 318 3.14 12.77 -23.69
C CYS A 318 2.14 11.96 -24.52
N LEU A 319 2.40 10.67 -24.74
CA LEU A 319 1.55 9.80 -25.54
C LEU A 319 0.22 9.51 -24.84
N ASN A 320 0.21 9.33 -23.52
CA ASN A 320 -1.03 9.19 -22.75
C ASN A 320 -1.84 10.49 -22.77
N TYR A 321 -1.18 11.65 -22.73
CA TYR A 321 -1.83 12.96 -22.88
C TYR A 321 -2.45 13.13 -24.28
N ILE A 322 -1.74 12.75 -25.34
CA ILE A 322 -2.23 12.83 -26.73
C ILE A 322 -3.38 11.84 -26.96
N GLY A 323 -3.25 10.63 -26.44
CA GLY A 323 -4.18 9.52 -26.63
C GLY A 323 -5.24 9.38 -25.54
N ASP A 324 -5.49 10.44 -24.76
CA ASP A 324 -6.46 10.44 -23.67
C ASP A 324 -7.84 10.02 -24.21
N PRO A 325 -8.44 8.92 -23.71
CA PRO A 325 -9.73 8.42 -24.18
C PRO A 325 -10.89 9.42 -24.03
N LYS A 326 -10.82 10.32 -23.05
CA LYS A 326 -11.87 11.32 -22.79
C LYS A 326 -11.76 12.49 -23.77
N GLU A 327 -10.53 12.79 -24.20
CA GLU A 327 -10.24 13.79 -25.21
C GLU A 327 -10.45 13.21 -26.61
N THR A 328 -11.60 13.53 -27.21
CA THR A 328 -12.02 12.94 -28.51
C THR A 328 -11.14 13.30 -29.71
N ASN A 329 -10.06 14.09 -29.54
CA ASN A 329 -9.24 14.58 -30.66
C ASN A 329 -7.72 14.60 -30.34
N PRO A 330 -6.97 13.53 -30.68
CA PRO A 330 -5.53 13.47 -30.46
C PRO A 330 -4.74 14.49 -31.30
N GLN A 331 -5.29 14.96 -32.43
CA GLN A 331 -4.65 16.02 -33.21
C GLN A 331 -4.65 17.36 -32.46
N SER A 332 -5.78 17.70 -31.84
CA SER A 332 -5.89 18.88 -30.98
C SER A 332 -4.93 18.78 -29.79
N GLN A 333 -4.88 17.62 -29.15
CA GLN A 333 -3.99 17.38 -28.01
C GLN A 333 -2.51 17.48 -28.39
N LEU A 334 -2.09 16.90 -29.53
CA LEU A 334 -0.72 17.04 -30.04
C LEU A 334 -0.38 18.50 -30.33
N ASN A 335 -1.25 19.24 -31.02
CA ASN A 335 -1.04 20.66 -31.32
C ASN A 335 -0.89 21.48 -30.03
N SER A 336 -1.78 21.23 -29.08
CA SER A 336 -1.81 21.86 -27.77
C SER A 336 -0.52 21.56 -27.01
N LEU A 337 -0.07 20.30 -27.00
CA LEU A 337 1.18 19.84 -26.39
C LEU A 337 2.39 20.58 -26.95
N LEU A 338 2.59 20.52 -28.27
CA LEU A 338 3.73 21.17 -28.94
C LEU A 338 3.73 22.69 -28.72
N ALA A 339 2.57 23.34 -28.80
CA ALA A 339 2.46 24.79 -28.57
C ALA A 339 2.92 25.21 -27.16
N PHE A 340 2.64 24.40 -26.13
CA PHE A 340 3.11 24.64 -24.77
C PHE A 340 4.62 24.39 -24.63
N LEU A 341 5.12 23.31 -25.21
CA LEU A 341 6.54 22.97 -25.15
C LEU A 341 7.40 24.07 -25.79
N ARG A 342 6.95 24.63 -26.94
CA ARG A 342 7.60 25.78 -27.59
C ARG A 342 7.67 27.04 -26.72
N ARG A 343 6.65 27.27 -25.88
CA ARG A 343 6.55 28.46 -25.02
C ARG A 343 7.26 28.31 -23.68
N SER A 344 7.79 27.13 -23.39
CA SER A 344 8.35 26.79 -22.08
C SER A 344 9.88 26.66 -22.19
N PRO A 345 10.66 27.72 -21.86
CA PRO A 345 12.11 27.74 -22.08
C PRO A 345 12.86 26.62 -21.34
N GLY A 346 12.30 26.15 -20.21
CA GLY A 346 12.87 25.07 -19.39
C GLY A 346 12.79 23.67 -20.02
N VAL A 347 11.95 23.46 -21.05
CA VAL A 347 11.85 22.18 -21.78
C VAL A 347 13.06 21.96 -22.69
N MET A 348 13.67 23.04 -23.18
CA MET A 348 14.90 23.00 -23.98
C MET A 348 16.16 22.84 -23.11
N SER A 349 16.01 22.77 -21.78
CA SER A 349 17.12 22.46 -20.89
C SER A 349 17.54 21.00 -21.07
N ARG A 350 18.84 20.71 -20.89
CA ARG A 350 19.38 19.33 -20.96
C ARG A 350 18.93 18.43 -19.81
N ASN A 351 17.94 18.82 -19.00
CA ASN A 351 17.40 18.02 -17.91
C ASN A 351 15.99 17.50 -18.27
N PRO A 352 15.87 16.28 -18.80
CA PRO A 352 14.59 15.67 -19.14
C PRO A 352 13.58 15.58 -17.98
N LEU A 353 14.02 15.64 -16.71
CA LEU A 353 13.12 15.67 -15.56
C LEU A 353 12.39 17.01 -15.40
N SER A 354 13.01 18.14 -15.76
CA SER A 354 12.31 19.44 -15.68
C SER A 354 11.23 19.58 -16.76
N ALA A 355 11.46 18.99 -17.94
CA ALA A 355 10.43 18.91 -18.98
C ALA A 355 9.24 18.06 -18.53
N LEU A 356 9.51 16.97 -17.80
CA LEU A 356 8.48 16.14 -17.18
C LEU A 356 7.67 16.89 -16.12
N ASP A 357 8.32 17.64 -15.23
CA ASP A 357 7.65 18.46 -14.20
C ASP A 357 6.75 19.54 -14.81
N LEU A 358 7.18 20.15 -15.92
CA LEU A 358 6.36 21.10 -16.68
C LEU A 358 5.12 20.42 -17.28
N LEU A 359 5.25 19.20 -17.80
CA LEU A 359 4.12 18.43 -18.31
C LEU A 359 3.14 18.04 -17.20
N TYR A 360 3.63 17.59 -16.04
CA TYR A 360 2.79 17.32 -14.86
C TYR A 360 2.05 18.58 -14.40
N SER A 361 2.75 19.70 -14.29
CA SER A 361 2.15 21.00 -13.96
C SER A 361 1.05 21.38 -14.94
N ARG A 362 1.26 21.12 -16.23
CA ARG A 362 0.24 21.38 -17.26
C ARG A 362 -0.99 20.48 -17.10
N ILE A 363 -0.79 19.19 -16.88
CA ILE A 363 -1.88 18.23 -16.70
C ILE A 363 -2.77 18.68 -15.55
N LEU A 364 -2.17 19.03 -14.40
CA LEU A 364 -2.89 19.55 -13.24
C LEU A 364 -3.53 20.92 -13.50
N ALA A 365 -2.89 21.80 -14.28
CA ALA A 365 -3.44 23.11 -14.63
C ALA A 365 -4.67 23.04 -15.56
N ASN A 366 -4.84 21.95 -16.31
CA ASN A 366 -6.01 21.75 -17.16
C ASN A 366 -7.25 21.32 -16.35
N ILE A 367 -7.08 20.88 -15.10
CA ILE A 367 -8.17 20.49 -14.23
C ILE A 367 -8.91 21.76 -13.76
N PRO A 368 -10.25 21.85 -13.95
CA PRO A 368 -11.00 23.02 -13.54
C PRO A 368 -10.85 23.32 -12.05
N PHE A 369 -10.63 24.58 -11.69
CA PHE A 369 -10.49 25.02 -10.30
C PHE A 369 -11.67 24.56 -9.41
N THR A 370 -12.88 24.50 -9.95
CA THR A 370 -14.09 24.05 -9.24
C THR A 370 -14.10 22.57 -8.88
N VAL A 371 -13.19 21.77 -9.44
CA VAL A 371 -13.05 20.31 -9.23
C VAL A 371 -11.69 19.98 -8.59
N PHE A 372 -10.77 20.94 -8.58
CA PHE A 372 -9.41 20.73 -8.11
C PHE A 372 -9.34 20.40 -6.62
N LYS A 373 -10.33 20.84 -5.81
CA LYS A 373 -10.41 20.48 -4.39
C LYS A 373 -10.52 18.96 -4.21
N GLU A 374 -11.49 18.33 -4.88
CA GLU A 374 -11.70 16.89 -4.84
C GLU A 374 -10.52 16.13 -5.46
N THR A 375 -9.94 16.70 -6.53
CA THR A 375 -8.71 16.17 -7.15
C THR A 375 -7.57 16.11 -6.14
N ARG A 376 -7.36 17.20 -5.39
CA ARG A 376 -6.32 17.30 -4.36
C ARG A 376 -6.54 16.29 -3.24
N GLN A 377 -7.79 16.04 -2.85
CA GLN A 377 -8.14 15.01 -1.86
C GLN A 377 -7.75 13.59 -2.33
N VAL A 378 -8.03 13.25 -3.59
CA VAL A 378 -7.62 11.96 -4.17
C VAL A 378 -6.10 11.85 -4.22
N LEU A 379 -5.42 12.90 -4.69
CA LEU A 379 -3.95 12.92 -4.77
C LEU A 379 -3.29 12.86 -3.39
N ALA A 380 -3.87 13.51 -2.38
CA ALA A 380 -3.40 13.47 -0.99
C ALA A 380 -3.45 12.05 -0.43
N TYR A 381 -4.59 11.36 -0.59
CA TYR A 381 -4.70 9.96 -0.20
C TYR A 381 -3.67 9.10 -0.93
N MET A 382 -3.61 9.21 -2.27
CA MET A 382 -2.69 8.41 -3.08
C MET A 382 -1.21 8.63 -2.72
N SER A 383 -0.87 9.82 -2.22
CA SER A 383 0.49 10.20 -1.86
C SER A 383 0.90 9.77 -0.45
N TYR A 384 -0.05 9.77 0.50
CA TYR A 384 0.24 9.64 1.93
C TYR A 384 -0.52 8.53 2.65
N ARG A 385 -1.29 7.68 1.95
CA ARG A 385 -2.08 6.59 2.55
C ARG A 385 -1.30 5.63 3.46
N ARG A 386 0.03 5.53 3.31
CA ARG A 386 0.90 4.69 4.17
C ARG A 386 0.80 5.07 5.65
N TYR A 387 0.62 6.35 5.94
CA TYR A 387 0.56 6.85 7.32
C TYR A 387 -0.71 6.39 8.05
N VAL A 388 -1.79 6.22 7.30
CA VAL A 388 -3.11 5.97 7.87
C VAL A 388 -3.48 4.50 7.79
N SER A 389 -2.89 3.77 6.83
CA SER A 389 -3.03 2.33 6.75
C SER A 389 -1.73 1.67 6.31
N LYS A 390 -1.14 0.95 7.26
CA LYS A 390 -0.01 0.06 7.02
C LYS A 390 -0.36 -1.01 5.97
N ARG A 391 -1.58 -1.55 5.97
CA ARG A 391 -2.00 -2.65 5.08
C ARG A 391 -2.49 -2.24 3.68
N HIS A 392 -2.40 -0.95 3.28
CA HIS A 392 -2.90 -0.45 1.99
C HIS A 392 -4.34 -0.91 1.67
N ILE A 393 -5.26 -0.66 2.60
CA ILE A 393 -6.52 -1.42 2.68
C ILE A 393 -7.51 -1.13 1.53
N PHE A 394 -7.46 0.06 0.90
CA PHE A 394 -8.33 0.36 -0.23
C PHE A 394 -7.71 -0.07 -1.57
N ASN A 395 -7.89 -1.35 -1.89
CA ASN A 395 -7.46 -1.94 -3.16
C ASN A 395 -8.47 -1.76 -4.30
N SER A 396 -9.48 -0.90 -4.13
CA SER A 396 -10.45 -0.58 -5.19
C SER A 396 -10.77 0.91 -5.27
N THR A 397 -10.97 1.39 -6.49
CA THR A 397 -11.38 2.78 -6.78
C THR A 397 -12.72 3.10 -6.12
N GLN A 398 -13.63 2.13 -6.08
CA GLN A 398 -14.93 2.28 -5.43
C GLN A 398 -14.81 2.44 -3.91
N ALA A 399 -13.99 1.65 -3.24
CA ALA A 399 -13.77 1.79 -1.80
C ALA A 399 -13.14 3.15 -1.46
N LEU A 400 -12.15 3.58 -2.24
CA LEU A 400 -11.54 4.92 -2.08
C LEU A 400 -12.56 6.05 -2.26
N CYS A 401 -13.41 5.98 -3.29
CA CYS A 401 -14.47 6.97 -3.51
C CYS A 401 -15.41 7.08 -2.31
N ASN A 402 -15.80 5.95 -1.72
CA ASN A 402 -16.62 5.92 -0.52
C ASN A 402 -15.84 6.48 0.68
N PHE A 403 -14.58 6.09 0.89
CA PHE A 403 -13.75 6.59 1.99
C PHE A 403 -13.62 8.11 1.98
N LEU A 404 -13.36 8.69 0.80
CA LEU A 404 -13.29 10.15 0.59
C LEU A 404 -14.67 10.84 0.67
N ARG A 405 -15.75 10.07 0.84
CA ARG A 405 -17.15 10.53 0.90
C ARG A 405 -17.59 11.30 -0.35
N LEU A 406 -17.01 10.94 -1.50
CA LEU A 406 -17.34 11.56 -2.78
C LEU A 406 -18.45 10.79 -3.47
N LYS A 407 -19.38 11.48 -4.13
CA LYS A 407 -20.32 10.82 -5.04
C LYS A 407 -19.55 10.30 -6.25
N ARG A 408 -19.98 9.17 -6.82
CA ARG A 408 -19.38 8.60 -8.04
C ARG A 408 -19.12 9.64 -9.13
N SER A 409 -20.08 10.52 -9.40
CA SER A 409 -19.95 11.56 -10.43
C SER A 409 -18.85 12.58 -10.13
N ASP A 410 -18.67 12.93 -8.85
CA ASP A 410 -17.73 13.96 -8.44
C ASP A 410 -16.32 13.40 -8.33
N PHE A 411 -16.19 12.14 -7.89
CA PHE A 411 -14.94 11.38 -7.96
C PHE A 411 -14.42 11.27 -9.39
N TYR A 412 -15.27 10.82 -10.34
CA TYR A 412 -14.82 10.70 -11.73
C TYR A 412 -14.46 12.03 -12.37
N LYS A 413 -15.19 13.13 -12.06
CA LYS A 413 -14.76 14.48 -12.48
C LYS A 413 -13.40 14.85 -11.92
N ALA A 414 -13.13 14.50 -10.65
CA ALA A 414 -11.88 14.79 -9.97
C ALA A 414 -10.68 14.06 -10.59
N VAL A 415 -10.88 12.82 -11.03
CA VAL A 415 -9.78 12.03 -11.61
C VAL A 415 -9.71 12.12 -13.14
N ASP A 416 -10.73 12.65 -13.83
CA ASP A 416 -10.82 12.65 -15.30
C ASP A 416 -9.57 13.24 -15.97
N GLY A 417 -9.08 14.39 -15.48
CA GLY A 417 -7.89 15.05 -16.02
C GLY A 417 -6.56 14.36 -15.67
N LEU A 418 -6.58 13.30 -14.87
CA LEU A 418 -5.39 12.56 -14.41
C LEU A 418 -5.09 11.32 -15.25
N HIS A 419 -5.93 10.98 -16.26
CA HIS A 419 -5.69 9.88 -17.20
C HIS A 419 -4.25 9.82 -17.78
N PRO A 420 -3.55 10.93 -18.04
CA PRO A 420 -2.17 10.87 -18.55
C PRO A 420 -1.13 10.31 -17.55
N VAL A 421 -1.41 10.41 -16.25
CA VAL A 421 -0.48 10.07 -15.15
C VAL A 421 -0.98 8.95 -14.25
N MET A 422 -2.25 8.57 -14.40
CA MET A 422 -2.91 7.55 -13.58
C MET A 422 -3.70 6.54 -14.41
N SER A 423 -3.65 5.29 -13.96
CA SER A 423 -4.59 4.26 -14.37
C SER A 423 -5.90 4.49 -13.61
N ILE A 424 -6.99 4.70 -14.36
CA ILE A 424 -8.31 4.98 -13.83
C ILE A 424 -9.26 3.95 -14.45
N ALA A 425 -9.86 3.12 -13.60
CA ALA A 425 -10.81 2.11 -14.03
C ALA A 425 -12.15 2.74 -14.41
N GLU A 426 -12.78 2.20 -15.45
CA GLU A 426 -14.16 2.53 -15.78
C GLU A 426 -15.11 2.07 -14.65
N PRO A 427 -16.31 2.67 -14.51
CA PRO A 427 -17.20 2.41 -13.38
C PRO A 427 -17.56 0.94 -13.14
N GLU A 428 -17.56 0.12 -14.20
CA GLU A 428 -17.88 -1.30 -14.15
C GLU A 428 -16.78 -2.13 -13.47
N ASP A 429 -15.52 -1.70 -13.59
CA ASP A 429 -14.33 -2.42 -13.10
C ASP A 429 -13.79 -1.84 -11.78
N ALA A 430 -14.33 -0.70 -11.35
CA ALA A 430 -13.84 0.07 -10.20
C ALA A 430 -13.93 -0.66 -8.84
N ALA A 431 -14.74 -1.71 -8.73
CA ALA A 431 -14.84 -2.55 -7.54
C ALA A 431 -13.63 -3.49 -7.37
N GLN A 432 -12.95 -3.82 -8.47
CA GLN A 432 -11.83 -4.78 -8.49
C GLN A 432 -10.50 -4.12 -8.89
N SER A 433 -10.55 -2.85 -9.30
CA SER A 433 -9.41 -2.14 -9.84
C SER A 433 -9.02 -0.96 -8.95
N PRO A 434 -7.80 -0.93 -8.40
CA PRO A 434 -7.30 0.21 -7.65
C PRO A 434 -6.98 1.37 -8.58
N LEU A 435 -7.02 2.57 -8.00
CA LEU A 435 -6.44 3.75 -8.62
C LEU A 435 -4.91 3.66 -8.47
N GLN A 436 -4.15 3.90 -9.55
CA GLN A 436 -2.68 3.75 -9.51
C GLN A 436 -1.97 4.82 -10.34
N PHE A 437 -0.87 5.38 -9.81
CA PHE A 437 0.05 6.18 -10.62
C PHE A 437 0.78 5.28 -11.61
N TYR A 438 0.96 5.73 -12.87
CA TYR A 438 1.76 4.97 -13.82
C TYR A 438 3.24 4.90 -13.43
N HIS A 439 3.73 5.91 -12.69
CA HIS A 439 5.12 5.98 -12.27
C HIS A 439 5.29 6.81 -10.99
N ALA A 440 6.20 6.37 -10.10
CA ALA A 440 6.49 7.02 -8.83
C ALA A 440 6.91 8.49 -8.97
N SER A 441 7.57 8.88 -10.07
CA SER A 441 7.98 10.27 -10.32
C SER A 441 6.87 11.30 -10.31
N PHE A 442 5.61 10.91 -10.57
CA PHE A 442 4.48 11.83 -10.44
C PHE A 442 4.19 12.10 -8.96
N GLN A 443 4.24 11.07 -8.11
CA GLN A 443 4.21 11.27 -6.67
C GLN A 443 5.42 12.10 -6.22
N ASP A 444 6.65 11.76 -6.64
CA ASP A 444 7.86 12.53 -6.31
C ASP A 444 7.72 14.03 -6.67
N PHE A 445 7.02 14.34 -7.77
CA PHE A 445 6.72 15.70 -8.17
C PHE A 445 5.72 16.37 -7.21
N LEU A 446 4.64 15.68 -6.86
CA LEU A 446 3.61 16.18 -5.93
C LEU A 446 4.15 16.42 -4.52
N LEU A 447 5.12 15.62 -4.07
CA LEU A 447 5.71 15.74 -2.73
C LEU A 447 6.83 16.79 -2.63
N ASP A 448 7.36 17.28 -3.75
CA ASP A 448 8.41 18.29 -3.75
C ASP A 448 7.84 19.67 -4.14
N THR A 449 7.72 20.56 -3.16
CA THR A 449 7.21 21.92 -3.34
C THR A 449 8.03 22.74 -4.35
N ASN A 450 9.33 22.50 -4.47
CA ASN A 450 10.17 23.21 -5.44
C ASN A 450 9.85 22.79 -6.89
N ARG A 451 9.36 21.56 -7.08
CA ARG A 451 9.01 21.02 -8.39
C ARG A 451 7.57 21.32 -8.77
N SER A 452 6.63 21.14 -7.85
CA SER A 452 5.18 21.25 -8.13
C SER A 452 4.57 22.62 -7.80
N GLY A 453 5.24 23.45 -7.00
CA GLY A 453 4.75 24.77 -6.62
C GLY A 453 3.36 24.71 -6.02
N LYS A 454 2.38 25.39 -6.65
CA LYS A 454 0.98 25.41 -6.17
C LYS A 454 0.27 24.05 -6.19
N PHE A 455 0.83 23.07 -6.88
CA PHE A 455 0.27 21.72 -6.96
C PHE A 455 0.82 20.77 -5.90
N ALA A 456 1.75 21.24 -5.06
CA ALA A 456 2.31 20.45 -3.99
C ALA A 456 1.22 19.92 -3.06
N ILE A 457 1.36 18.67 -2.66
CA ILE A 457 0.53 18.03 -1.65
C ILE A 457 1.33 18.07 -0.35
N ASP A 458 0.92 18.97 0.53
CA ASP A 458 1.52 19.10 1.85
C ASP A 458 1.23 17.85 2.70
N GLU A 459 2.26 17.36 3.40
CA GLU A 459 2.18 16.16 4.21
C GLU A 459 1.25 16.34 5.41
N GLN A 460 1.34 17.48 6.11
CA GLN A 460 0.52 17.75 7.28
C GLN A 460 -0.94 17.94 6.87
N GLU A 461 -1.23 18.74 5.83
CA GLU A 461 -2.59 18.92 5.32
C GLU A 461 -3.22 17.58 4.92
N ALA A 462 -2.46 16.72 4.23
CA ALA A 462 -2.96 15.41 3.80
C ALA A 462 -3.26 14.49 4.97
N ILE A 463 -2.38 14.43 5.97
CA ILE A 463 -2.55 13.58 7.15
C ILE A 463 -3.70 14.09 8.02
N VAL A 464 -3.84 15.40 8.23
CA VAL A 464 -5.01 15.99 8.89
C VAL A 464 -6.29 15.55 8.19
N TYR A 465 -6.36 15.75 6.87
CA TYR A 465 -7.55 15.42 6.09
C TYR A 465 -7.91 13.94 6.18
N MET A 466 -6.93 13.04 6.05
CA MET A 466 -7.20 11.60 6.19
C MET A 466 -7.61 11.23 7.61
N THR A 467 -7.02 11.86 8.64
CA THR A 467 -7.40 11.65 10.04
C THR A 467 -8.86 12.07 10.28
N GLN A 468 -9.29 13.21 9.74
CA GLN A 468 -10.68 13.66 9.80
C GLN A 468 -11.66 12.65 9.16
N LEU A 469 -11.27 12.03 8.04
CA LEU A 469 -12.05 10.96 7.42
C LEU A 469 -12.10 9.70 8.28
N CYS A 470 -10.99 9.33 8.93
CA CYS A 470 -10.95 8.21 9.88
C CYS A 470 -11.90 8.44 11.04
N ILE A 471 -11.83 9.61 11.68
CA ILE A 471 -12.71 9.98 12.79
C ILE A 471 -14.18 9.87 12.37
N TYR A 472 -14.51 10.39 11.17
CA TYR A 472 -15.87 10.30 10.65
C TYR A 472 -16.33 8.85 10.49
N TRP A 473 -15.56 8.02 9.80
CA TRP A 473 -15.95 6.63 9.55
C TRP A 473 -16.01 5.81 10.84
N TYR A 474 -15.09 6.07 11.77
CA TYR A 474 -15.10 5.46 13.09
C TYR A 474 -16.34 5.87 13.88
N GLU A 475 -16.70 7.15 13.90
CA GLU A 475 -17.93 7.62 14.55
C GLU A 475 -19.19 6.99 13.95
N VAL A 476 -19.25 6.85 12.62
CA VAL A 476 -20.35 6.16 11.93
C VAL A 476 -20.42 4.70 12.39
N ASP A 477 -19.31 3.99 12.39
CA ASP A 477 -19.24 2.57 12.78
C ASP A 477 -19.69 2.37 14.23
N VAL A 478 -19.06 3.07 15.18
CA VAL A 478 -19.36 2.92 16.60
C VAL A 478 -20.78 3.35 16.98
N THR A 479 -21.31 4.40 16.33
CA THR A 479 -22.68 4.85 16.60
C THR A 479 -23.72 3.82 16.15
N HIS A 480 -23.47 3.13 15.04
CA HIS A 480 -24.45 2.19 14.49
C HIS A 480 -24.36 0.81 15.12
N PHE A 481 -23.16 0.37 15.48
CA PHE A 481 -22.95 -1.02 15.89
C PHE A 481 -22.45 -1.20 17.32
N HIS A 482 -21.73 -0.23 17.88
CA HIS A 482 -21.00 -0.42 19.15
C HIS A 482 -21.52 0.42 20.31
N THR A 483 -22.65 1.11 20.15
CA THR A 483 -23.22 1.96 21.21
C THR A 483 -23.54 1.22 22.50
N ASN A 484 -23.81 -0.08 22.40
CA ASN A 484 -24.22 -0.95 23.51
C ASN A 484 -23.12 -1.90 24.02
N ASP A 485 -21.91 -1.87 23.43
CA ASP A 485 -20.85 -2.85 23.72
C ASP A 485 -20.13 -2.58 25.06
N GLY A 486 -20.28 -1.39 25.63
CA GLY A 486 -19.65 -1.05 26.91
C GLY A 486 -18.13 -0.96 26.80
N TRP A 487 -17.38 -1.75 27.61
CA TRP A 487 -15.90 -1.82 27.54
C TRP A 487 -15.38 -3.07 26.81
N ASP A 488 -16.28 -3.96 26.39
CA ASP A 488 -15.92 -5.22 25.75
C ASP A 488 -16.32 -5.12 24.29
N PHE A 489 -15.55 -4.31 23.56
CA PHE A 489 -15.72 -4.15 22.12
C PHE A 489 -15.57 -5.51 21.46
N ASP A 490 -16.64 -6.00 20.83
CA ASP A 490 -16.60 -7.28 20.12
C ASP A 490 -15.84 -7.07 18.81
N GLU A 491 -14.52 -7.23 18.85
CA GLU A 491 -13.64 -7.16 17.68
C GLU A 491 -14.03 -8.20 16.59
N ASN A 492 -14.80 -9.23 16.95
CA ASN A 492 -15.26 -10.26 16.03
C ASN A 492 -16.69 -10.00 15.52
N HIS A 493 -17.31 -8.86 15.87
CA HIS A 493 -18.69 -8.61 15.52
C HIS A 493 -18.86 -8.47 14.00
N ALA A 494 -19.78 -9.24 13.43
CA ALA A 494 -20.14 -9.08 12.03
C ALA A 494 -21.13 -7.92 11.91
N HIS A 495 -20.64 -6.75 11.47
CA HIS A 495 -21.50 -5.60 11.19
C HIS A 495 -22.33 -5.77 9.92
N ASP A 496 -23.54 -5.22 9.93
CA ASP A 496 -24.27 -4.89 8.70
C ASP A 496 -23.54 -3.78 7.92
N SER A 497 -24.03 -3.40 6.74
CA SER A 497 -23.37 -2.36 5.96
C SER A 497 -23.41 -0.99 6.65
N LEU A 498 -22.25 -0.34 6.75
CA LEU A 498 -22.11 1.06 7.16
C LEU A 498 -23.05 1.96 6.34
N PRO A 499 -23.78 2.87 6.98
CA PRO A 499 -24.56 3.88 6.28
C PRO A 499 -23.66 4.96 5.67
N GLY A 500 -24.22 5.76 4.76
CA GLY A 500 -23.50 6.89 4.17
C GLY A 500 -22.53 6.54 3.03
N LEU A 501 -22.44 5.26 2.64
CA LEU A 501 -21.71 4.85 1.42
C LEU A 501 -22.32 5.55 0.19
N THR A 502 -21.52 6.40 -0.44
CA THR A 502 -21.91 7.28 -1.56
C THR A 502 -21.97 6.56 -2.91
N TRP A 503 -21.29 5.41 -3.02
CA TRP A 503 -21.28 4.58 -4.22
C TRP A 503 -21.28 3.09 -3.84
N ALA A 504 -22.47 2.58 -3.52
CA ALA A 504 -22.70 1.18 -3.22
C ALA A 504 -24.05 0.69 -3.77
N SER A 505 -24.14 -0.62 -3.99
CA SER A 505 -25.31 -1.38 -4.41
C SER A 505 -25.62 -2.44 -3.36
N GLU A 506 -26.82 -3.02 -3.34
CA GLU A 506 -27.16 -4.04 -2.34
C GLU A 506 -26.17 -5.21 -2.31
N ASP A 507 -25.64 -5.61 -3.47
CA ASP A 507 -24.74 -6.76 -3.59
C ASP A 507 -23.31 -6.49 -3.07
N ASN A 508 -22.90 -5.22 -2.94
CA ASN A 508 -21.50 -4.88 -2.60
C ASN A 508 -21.34 -3.94 -1.41
N LYS A 509 -22.44 -3.48 -0.79
CA LYS A 509 -22.41 -2.64 0.43
C LYS A 509 -21.61 -3.30 1.55
N LEU A 510 -21.85 -4.58 1.84
CA LEU A 510 -21.18 -5.28 2.94
C LEU A 510 -19.65 -5.44 2.71
N PRO A 511 -19.16 -5.89 1.54
CA PRO A 511 -17.73 -5.86 1.24
C PRO A 511 -17.07 -4.48 1.35
N LEU A 512 -17.75 -3.42 0.91
CA LEU A 512 -17.25 -2.05 1.03
C LEU A 512 -17.18 -1.60 2.49
N SER A 513 -18.19 -1.91 3.30
CA SER A 513 -18.18 -1.63 4.73
C SER A 513 -17.05 -2.35 5.43
N ARG A 514 -16.82 -3.64 5.14
CA ARG A 514 -15.68 -4.40 5.69
C ARG A 514 -14.33 -3.78 5.31
N SER A 515 -14.19 -3.29 4.09
CA SER A 515 -12.97 -2.60 3.68
C SER A 515 -12.74 -1.32 4.51
N MET A 516 -13.82 -0.63 4.89
CA MET A 516 -13.77 0.54 5.75
C MET A 516 -13.45 0.17 7.20
N THR A 517 -14.13 -0.80 7.79
CA THR A 517 -13.91 -1.21 9.18
C THR A 517 -12.52 -1.82 9.37
N CYS A 518 -12.04 -2.63 8.42
CA CYS A 518 -10.65 -3.09 8.45
C CYS A 518 -9.65 -1.94 8.37
N PHE A 519 -9.97 -0.86 7.63
CA PHE A 519 -9.15 0.35 7.60
C PHE A 519 -9.15 1.06 8.95
N LEU A 520 -10.31 1.09 9.60
CA LEU A 520 -10.45 1.64 10.93
C LEU A 520 -9.67 0.80 11.94
N GLU A 521 -9.73 -0.54 11.94
CA GLU A 521 -9.12 -1.52 12.88
C GLU A 521 -7.61 -1.39 13.18
N HIS A 522 -6.88 -0.48 12.52
CA HIS A 522 -5.48 -0.20 12.84
C HIS A 522 -5.32 1.21 13.40
N PRO A 523 -4.72 1.38 14.60
CA PRO A 523 -4.39 2.70 15.12
C PRO A 523 -3.44 3.43 14.16
N LEU A 524 -3.50 4.76 14.20
CA LEU A 524 -2.63 5.65 13.43
C LEU A 524 -1.16 5.19 13.53
N SER A 525 -0.43 5.21 12.42
CA SER A 525 0.97 4.77 12.43
C SER A 525 1.80 5.60 13.41
N GLN A 526 2.84 4.98 13.99
CA GLN A 526 3.79 5.66 14.89
C GLN A 526 4.36 6.93 14.25
N ASP A 527 4.63 6.89 12.94
CA ASP A 527 5.12 8.03 12.17
C ASP A 527 4.22 9.27 12.29
N ILE A 528 2.90 9.11 12.42
CA ILE A 528 1.95 10.22 12.60
C ILE A 528 2.13 10.85 13.99
N VAL A 529 2.43 10.05 15.01
CA VAL A 529 2.56 10.50 16.40
C VAL A 529 3.85 11.29 16.61
N ASP A 530 4.92 10.91 15.92
CA ASP A 530 6.21 11.59 16.00
C ASP A 530 6.26 12.90 15.19
N MET A 531 5.22 13.21 14.40
CA MET A 531 5.13 14.48 13.68
C MET A 531 4.93 15.66 14.63
N GLN A 532 5.66 16.75 14.36
CA GLN A 532 5.42 18.01 15.04
C GLN A 532 4.17 18.69 14.48
N TRP A 533 3.03 18.48 15.16
CA TRP A 533 1.75 19.15 14.92
C TRP A 533 1.77 20.62 15.39
N ASP A 534 2.75 21.40 14.94
CA ASP A 534 2.79 22.84 15.21
C ASP A 534 1.65 23.52 14.43
N GLY A 535 0.64 24.03 15.13
CA GLY A 535 -0.51 24.70 14.52
C GLY A 535 -1.67 23.77 14.20
N VAL A 536 -2.11 22.99 15.20
CA VAL A 536 -3.32 22.15 15.13
C VAL A 536 -4.38 22.84 14.28
N VAL A 537 -4.75 22.22 13.17
CA VAL A 537 -5.77 22.77 12.27
C VAL A 537 -7.04 22.87 13.09
N GLU A 538 -7.52 24.10 13.34
CA GLU A 538 -8.70 24.37 14.16
C GLU A 538 -9.89 23.47 13.78
N ASP A 539 -9.98 23.08 12.51
CA ASP A 539 -10.95 22.13 11.97
C ASP A 539 -10.88 20.72 12.59
N LEU A 540 -9.68 20.17 12.85
CA LEU A 540 -9.53 18.87 13.49
C LEU A 540 -10.00 18.91 14.95
N LEU A 541 -9.63 19.95 15.70
CA LEU A 541 -10.09 20.14 17.08
C LEU A 541 -11.60 20.39 17.15
N SER A 542 -12.11 21.18 16.21
CA SER A 542 -13.55 21.42 16.08
C SER A 542 -14.29 20.11 15.82
N GLN A 543 -13.78 19.24 14.96
CA GLN A 543 -14.34 17.91 14.76
C GLN A 543 -14.30 17.08 16.05
N LEU A 544 -13.13 16.97 16.70
CA LEU A 544 -12.96 16.18 17.93
C LEU A 544 -13.85 16.65 19.08
N SER A 545 -14.13 17.95 19.17
CA SER A 545 -15.03 18.53 20.18
C SER A 545 -16.47 17.99 20.09
N ASN A 546 -16.87 17.49 18.92
CA ASN A 546 -18.22 16.98 18.68
C ASN A 546 -18.31 15.44 18.77
N VAL A 547 -17.17 14.74 18.83
CA VAL A 547 -17.10 13.28 18.84
C VAL A 547 -17.67 12.71 20.15
N ASP A 548 -18.46 11.65 20.04
CA ASP A 548 -18.91 10.85 21.19
C ASP A 548 -17.92 9.72 21.51
N PHE A 549 -16.92 10.03 22.34
CA PHE A 549 -15.86 9.09 22.71
C PHE A 549 -16.35 7.92 23.57
N ARG A 550 -17.57 7.96 24.09
CA ARG A 550 -18.13 6.88 24.92
C ARG A 550 -18.23 5.54 24.19
N CYS A 551 -18.32 5.57 22.87
CA CYS A 551 -18.44 4.36 22.04
C CYS A 551 -17.12 3.95 21.40
N TRP A 552 -16.03 4.65 21.69
CA TRP A 552 -14.72 4.41 21.08
C TRP A 552 -13.90 3.43 21.91
N MET A 553 -13.18 2.54 21.23
CA MET A 553 -12.20 1.66 21.88
C MET A 553 -11.03 2.47 22.44
N ALA A 554 -10.51 2.04 23.59
CA ALA A 554 -9.41 2.71 24.28
C ALA A 554 -8.17 2.95 23.41
N ALA A 555 -7.81 1.98 22.55
CA ALA A 555 -6.66 2.11 21.65
C ALA A 555 -6.81 3.27 20.65
N TYR A 556 -8.02 3.51 20.12
CA TYR A 556 -8.30 4.61 19.19
C TYR A 556 -8.32 5.96 19.88
N VAL A 557 -8.95 5.99 21.06
CA VAL A 557 -8.96 7.19 21.89
C VAL A 557 -7.53 7.59 22.24
N LEU A 558 -6.68 6.64 22.63
CA LEU A 558 -5.27 6.89 22.86
C LEU A 558 -4.57 7.37 21.59
N GLY A 559 -4.76 6.68 20.47
CA GLY A 559 -4.17 7.01 19.17
C GLY A 559 -4.48 8.44 18.71
N ILE A 560 -5.73 8.89 18.86
CA ILE A 560 -6.10 10.27 18.49
C ILE A 560 -5.63 11.30 19.51
N THR A 561 -5.56 10.93 20.79
CA THR A 561 -5.05 11.81 21.85
C THR A 561 -3.55 12.06 21.71
N LEU A 562 -2.79 11.11 21.16
CA LEU A 562 -1.38 11.30 20.82
C LEU A 562 -1.15 12.43 19.80
N LEU A 563 -2.18 12.79 19.00
CA LEU A 563 -2.13 13.94 18.09
C LEU A 563 -2.43 15.26 18.79
N CYS A 564 -3.03 15.23 19.97
CA CYS A 564 -3.44 16.40 20.72
C CYS A 564 -2.27 16.92 21.58
N ARG A 565 -1.99 18.22 21.50
CA ARG A 565 -1.17 18.93 22.49
C ARG A 565 -2.09 19.66 23.47
N PRO A 566 -1.81 19.66 24.78
CA PRO A 566 -2.53 20.50 25.71
C PRO A 566 -1.91 21.89 25.62
N ASP A 567 -2.50 22.69 24.78
CA ASP A 567 -2.52 24.12 25.05
C ASP A 567 -3.73 24.43 25.95
N ASN A 568 -3.77 25.64 26.52
CA ASN A 568 -4.96 26.11 27.24
C ASN A 568 -6.18 26.32 26.32
N SER A 569 -6.06 26.07 25.00
CA SER A 569 -7.11 26.31 24.01
C SER A 569 -7.95 25.05 23.73
N THR A 570 -7.43 23.87 24.01
CA THR A 570 -8.09 22.58 23.76
C THR A 570 -8.76 22.04 25.02
N SER A 571 -9.99 22.50 25.25
CA SER A 571 -10.85 21.94 26.31
C SER A 571 -11.25 20.47 26.07
N VAL A 572 -10.86 19.86 24.96
CA VAL A 572 -11.20 18.48 24.55
C VAL A 572 -10.44 17.42 25.35
N VAL A 573 -9.16 17.64 25.64
CA VAL A 573 -8.29 16.70 26.38
C VAL A 573 -7.83 17.36 27.68
N ARG A 574 -7.98 16.66 28.81
CA ARG A 574 -7.73 17.23 30.14
C ARG A 574 -7.03 16.22 31.02
N THR A 575 -6.03 16.66 31.78
CA THR A 575 -5.35 15.82 32.78
C THR A 575 -5.97 15.98 34.16
N GLU A 576 -6.52 17.17 34.42
CA GLU A 576 -7.22 17.51 35.65
C GLU A 576 -8.74 17.58 35.40
N PRO A 577 -9.58 17.17 36.36
CA PRO A 577 -11.02 17.25 36.21
C PRO A 577 -11.48 18.72 36.16
N SER A 578 -12.16 19.11 35.08
CA SER A 578 -12.60 20.50 34.88
C SER A 578 -14.13 20.66 34.83
N SER A 579 -14.89 19.57 34.94
CA SER A 579 -16.35 19.56 34.85
C SER A 579 -16.97 18.53 35.80
N PRO A 580 -18.26 18.67 36.18
CA PRO A 580 -18.95 17.67 37.00
C PRO A 580 -18.86 16.25 36.42
N THR A 581 -18.85 16.13 35.09
CA THR A 581 -18.68 14.85 34.40
C THR A 581 -17.28 14.26 34.63
N ASP A 582 -16.23 15.08 34.59
CA ASP A 582 -14.86 14.58 34.83
C ASP A 582 -14.70 14.11 36.30
N TYR A 583 -15.31 14.80 37.26
CA TYR A 583 -15.31 14.35 38.66
C TYR A 583 -16.04 13.01 38.84
N GLN A 584 -17.19 12.82 38.18
CA GLN A 584 -17.91 11.55 38.19
C GLN A 584 -17.08 10.42 37.54
N LEU A 585 -16.44 10.70 36.41
CA LEU A 585 -15.55 9.75 35.75
C LEU A 585 -14.36 9.35 36.64
N LEU A 586 -13.80 10.31 37.39
CA LEU A 586 -12.73 10.05 38.35
C LEU A 586 -13.20 9.15 39.50
N GLU A 587 -14.43 9.35 39.99
CA GLU A 587 -15.06 8.46 40.99
C GLU A 587 -15.21 7.03 40.43
N TYR A 588 -15.71 6.89 39.20
CA TYR A 588 -15.81 5.59 38.54
C TYR A 588 -14.45 4.92 38.35
N PHE A 589 -13.43 5.68 37.97
CA PHE A 589 -12.07 5.16 37.87
C PHE A 589 -11.54 4.67 39.21
N ASN A 590 -11.76 5.41 40.29
CA ASN A 590 -11.37 5.01 41.65
C ASN A 590 -12.05 3.71 42.11
N LEU A 591 -13.30 3.47 41.71
CA LEU A 591 -13.98 2.19 41.94
C LEU A 591 -13.27 1.03 41.22
N VAL A 592 -12.82 1.24 39.99
CA VAL A 592 -12.14 0.21 39.17
C VAL A 592 -10.78 -0.14 39.72
N ILE A 593 -9.97 0.86 40.09
CA ILE A 593 -8.63 0.63 40.61
C ILE A 593 -8.61 0.32 42.11
N GLY A 594 -9.78 0.31 42.77
CA GLY A 594 -9.90 0.00 44.20
C GLY A 594 -9.20 1.04 45.11
N ASN A 595 -9.23 2.32 44.73
CA ASN A 595 -8.46 3.41 45.35
C ASN A 595 -6.92 3.22 45.31
N GLY A 596 -6.42 2.50 44.29
CA GLY A 596 -5.00 2.42 44.00
C GLY A 596 -4.37 3.77 43.60
N ILE A 597 -3.05 3.81 43.48
CA ILE A 597 -2.31 4.99 43.05
C ILE A 597 -2.46 5.20 41.54
N ALA A 598 -2.64 6.44 41.12
CA ALA A 598 -2.63 6.87 39.73
C ALA A 598 -2.23 8.35 39.64
N GLN A 599 -1.66 8.76 38.52
CA GLN A 599 -1.27 10.14 38.26
C GLN A 599 -1.96 10.72 37.03
N PRO A 600 -2.18 12.05 36.98
CA PRO A 600 -2.53 12.71 35.72
C PRO A 600 -1.43 12.44 34.68
N ALA A 601 -1.83 12.08 33.46
CA ALA A 601 -0.88 11.83 32.39
C ALA A 601 -0.09 13.09 32.04
N LEU A 602 1.20 12.92 31.74
CA LEU A 602 2.05 14.02 31.31
C LEU A 602 1.95 14.20 29.79
N PHE A 603 1.78 15.44 29.37
CA PHE A 603 1.68 15.77 27.95
C PHE A 603 2.90 16.52 27.40
N PRO A 604 3.20 16.38 26.10
CA PRO A 604 2.50 15.54 25.12
C PRO A 604 2.59 14.05 25.48
N LEU A 605 1.50 13.29 25.27
CA LEU A 605 1.48 11.87 25.58
C LEU A 605 2.57 11.15 24.78
N LYS A 606 3.24 10.21 25.43
CA LYS A 606 4.20 9.33 24.76
C LYS A 606 3.49 8.11 24.20
N TYR A 607 3.93 7.65 23.03
CA TYR A 607 3.42 6.43 22.40
C TYR A 607 3.56 5.22 23.34
N HIS A 608 4.69 5.10 24.04
CA HIS A 608 4.93 4.11 25.08
C HIS A 608 5.21 4.75 26.43
N LEU A 609 4.69 4.14 27.50
CA LEU A 609 5.13 4.41 28.86
C LEU A 609 6.60 4.01 29.08
N PRO A 610 7.35 4.66 29.99
CA PRO A 610 8.75 4.32 30.27
C PRO A 610 8.95 2.84 30.60
N ASP A 611 10.06 2.25 30.15
CA ASP A 611 10.44 0.89 30.50
C ASP A 611 11.02 0.83 31.91
N GLY A 612 10.84 -0.32 32.59
CA GLY A 612 11.43 -0.55 33.90
C GLY A 612 10.73 0.15 35.07
N GLN A 613 9.63 0.86 34.84
CA GLN A 613 8.88 1.59 35.86
C GLN A 613 7.46 1.04 36.05
N TRP A 614 6.91 1.19 37.26
CA TRP A 614 5.49 0.98 37.53
C TRP A 614 4.76 2.30 37.30
N ASN A 615 3.89 2.33 36.30
CA ASN A 615 3.18 3.55 35.93
C ASN A 615 1.70 3.27 35.73
N ARG A 616 0.86 4.10 36.37
CA ARG A 616 -0.57 4.19 36.11
C ARG A 616 -0.96 5.65 35.93
N GLU A 617 -1.21 6.06 34.69
CA GLU A 617 -1.61 7.43 34.39
C GLU A 617 -3.00 7.51 33.75
N TYR A 618 -3.71 8.62 33.96
CA TYR A 618 -5.04 8.86 33.42
C TYR A 618 -5.19 10.24 32.78
N PHE A 619 -6.17 10.37 31.89
CA PHE A 619 -6.62 11.64 31.32
C PHE A 619 -8.10 11.55 30.90
N PHE A 620 -8.73 12.69 30.68
CA PHE A 620 -10.10 12.81 30.19
C PHE A 620 -10.09 13.30 28.74
N ILE A 621 -11.07 12.86 27.96
CA ILE A 621 -11.27 13.32 26.59
C ILE A 621 -12.76 13.42 26.25
N GLY A 622 -13.13 14.43 25.46
CA GLY A 622 -14.50 14.72 25.04
C GLY A 622 -15.15 15.86 25.83
N HIS A 623 -16.41 16.16 25.53
CA HIS A 623 -17.15 17.25 26.18
C HIS A 623 -18.47 16.80 26.81
N GLY A 624 -18.67 17.19 28.08
CA GLY A 624 -19.90 16.93 28.81
C GLY A 624 -20.28 15.45 28.78
N ALA A 625 -21.52 15.15 28.38
CA ALA A 625 -22.03 13.78 28.32
C ALA A 625 -21.36 12.87 27.27
N LYS A 626 -20.39 13.38 26.50
CA LYS A 626 -19.59 12.62 25.53
C LYS A 626 -18.18 12.30 26.05
N SER A 627 -17.87 12.72 27.27
CA SER A 627 -16.55 12.53 27.86
C SER A 627 -16.32 11.09 28.33
N VAL A 628 -15.06 10.65 28.24
CA VAL A 628 -14.54 9.42 28.84
C VAL A 628 -13.29 9.72 29.65
N ILE A 629 -12.99 8.87 30.64
CA ILE A 629 -11.66 8.80 31.25
C ILE A 629 -10.91 7.63 30.63
N VAL A 630 -9.66 7.87 30.29
CA VAL A 630 -8.72 6.89 29.73
C VAL A 630 -7.59 6.73 30.71
N TRP A 631 -7.14 5.50 30.92
CA TRP A 631 -5.93 5.26 31.70
C TRP A 631 -5.08 4.17 31.08
N ARG A 632 -3.78 4.24 31.38
CA ARG A 632 -2.77 3.27 30.97
C ARG A 632 -2.14 2.68 32.21
N THR A 633 -1.77 1.40 32.16
CA THR A 633 -1.11 0.74 33.28
C THR A 633 -0.01 -0.19 32.78
N LYS A 634 1.20 0.02 33.29
CA LYS A 634 2.41 -0.72 32.90
C LYS A 634 3.23 -1.08 34.13
N SER A 635 3.61 -2.35 34.23
CA SER A 635 4.60 -2.83 35.22
C SER A 635 6.01 -2.63 34.71
N ALA A 636 7.01 -2.74 35.60
CA ALA A 636 8.42 -2.65 35.25
C ALA A 636 8.89 -3.66 34.18
N THR A 637 8.16 -4.76 33.96
CA THR A 637 8.56 -5.85 33.04
C THR A 637 7.54 -6.16 31.95
N SER A 638 6.40 -5.47 31.90
CA SER A 638 5.35 -5.74 30.93
C SER A 638 5.55 -4.97 29.63
N TYR A 639 5.37 -5.67 28.51
CA TYR A 639 5.24 -5.08 27.19
C TYR A 639 4.15 -5.86 26.42
N PRO A 640 3.19 -5.21 25.76
CA PRO A 640 2.96 -3.75 25.60
C PRO A 640 2.13 -3.10 26.73
N ASP A 641 2.06 -1.77 26.75
CA ASP A 641 1.15 -0.99 27.59
C ASP A 641 -0.30 -1.08 27.11
N GLN A 642 -1.23 -1.49 27.99
CA GLN A 642 -2.66 -1.56 27.67
C GLN A 642 -3.40 -0.31 28.19
N ALA A 643 -4.24 0.24 27.33
CA ALA A 643 -5.14 1.34 27.66
C ALA A 643 -6.57 0.84 27.91
N PHE A 644 -7.26 1.52 28.81
CA PHE A 644 -8.66 1.25 29.16
C PHE A 644 -9.47 2.54 29.14
N THR A 645 -10.77 2.44 28.92
CA THR A 645 -11.70 3.58 28.86
C THR A 645 -12.93 3.35 29.73
N LEU A 646 -13.47 4.45 30.24
CA LEU A 646 -14.64 4.50 31.11
C LEU A 646 -15.60 5.58 30.63
N ARG A 647 -16.87 5.22 30.45
CA ARG A 647 -17.94 6.13 30.02
C ARG A 647 -18.55 6.86 31.21
N CYS A 648 -19.04 8.07 30.97
CA CYS A 648 -19.62 8.89 32.04
C CYS A 648 -21.08 8.56 32.36
N ASP A 649 -21.78 7.86 31.46
CA ASP A 649 -23.21 7.60 31.55
C ASP A 649 -23.56 6.31 32.30
N VAL A 650 -22.58 5.46 32.59
CA VAL A 650 -22.77 4.15 33.22
C VAL A 650 -21.64 3.86 34.20
N GLU A 651 -22.01 3.53 35.44
CA GLU A 651 -21.06 3.09 36.48
C GLU A 651 -20.38 1.76 36.07
N PRO A 652 -19.07 1.57 36.35
CA PRO A 652 -18.35 0.32 36.06
C PRO A 652 -19.03 -0.91 36.66
N SER A 653 -19.33 -1.89 35.82
CA SER A 653 -19.88 -3.18 36.26
C SER A 653 -18.82 -4.05 36.95
N GLN A 654 -19.27 -5.02 37.74
CA GLN A 654 -18.37 -5.98 38.40
C GLN A 654 -17.54 -6.83 37.41
N VAL A 655 -18.06 -7.10 36.21
CA VAL A 655 -17.34 -7.84 35.17
C VAL A 655 -16.15 -7.02 34.66
N GLN A 656 -16.40 -5.74 34.42
CA GLN A 656 -15.41 -4.76 33.98
C GLN A 656 -14.29 -4.55 35.00
N ILE A 657 -14.65 -4.44 36.29
CA ILE A 657 -13.68 -4.35 37.39
C ILE A 657 -12.81 -5.62 37.43
N ARG A 658 -13.41 -6.81 37.33
CA ARG A 658 -12.66 -8.09 37.32
C ARG A 658 -11.71 -8.19 36.13
N LYS A 659 -12.13 -7.77 34.93
CA LYS A 659 -11.29 -7.79 33.73
C LYS A 659 -10.00 -6.97 33.93
N TYR A 660 -10.12 -5.80 34.56
CA TYR A 660 -8.96 -4.99 34.91
C TYR A 660 -8.09 -5.66 36.00
N GLN A 661 -8.70 -6.25 37.03
CA GLN A 661 -7.97 -7.01 38.07
C GLN A 661 -7.20 -8.21 37.49
N GLU A 662 -7.79 -8.94 36.53
CA GLU A 662 -7.12 -10.02 35.82
C GLU A 662 -5.93 -9.53 35.00
N TYR A 663 -6.07 -8.38 34.31
CA TYR A 663 -4.95 -7.74 33.63
C TYR A 663 -3.82 -7.36 34.61
N LEU A 664 -4.15 -6.77 35.77
CA LEU A 664 -3.16 -6.45 36.81
C LEU A 664 -2.39 -7.71 37.27
N LEU A 665 -3.06 -8.86 37.41
CA LEU A 665 -2.40 -10.13 37.73
C LEU A 665 -1.48 -10.60 36.59
N GLN A 666 -1.89 -10.46 35.34
CA GLN A 666 -1.08 -10.83 34.16
C GLN A 666 0.22 -10.05 34.09
N ILE A 667 0.17 -8.74 34.35
CA ILE A 667 1.37 -7.87 34.37
C ILE A 667 2.10 -7.89 35.72
N LYS A 668 1.64 -8.70 36.69
CA LYS A 668 2.19 -8.77 38.05
C LYS A 668 2.24 -7.41 38.75
N TRP A 669 1.20 -6.60 38.58
CA TRP A 669 1.06 -5.28 39.20
C TRP A 669 1.30 -5.31 40.72
N ASP A 670 2.14 -4.40 41.20
CA ASP A 670 2.48 -4.23 42.61
C ASP A 670 2.16 -2.79 43.04
N GLU A 671 1.05 -2.62 43.77
CA GLU A 671 0.52 -1.31 44.15
C GLU A 671 1.46 -0.53 45.09
N GLU A 672 2.18 -1.23 45.98
CA GLU A 672 3.11 -0.60 46.92
C GLU A 672 4.36 -0.08 46.21
N LYS A 673 4.89 -0.86 45.25
CA LYS A 673 6.02 -0.41 44.43
C LYS A 673 5.63 0.73 43.50
N ALA A 674 4.46 0.64 42.88
CA ALA A 674 3.92 1.73 42.07
C ALA A 674 3.81 3.02 42.89
N LYS A 675 3.33 2.92 44.13
CA LYS A 675 3.23 4.07 45.02
C LYS A 675 4.60 4.70 45.33
N LEU A 676 5.60 3.88 45.64
CA LEU A 676 6.97 4.37 45.89
C LEU A 676 7.58 5.05 44.67
N GLU A 677 7.44 4.48 43.48
CA GLU A 677 8.03 5.04 42.25
C GLU A 677 7.29 6.27 41.72
N MET A 678 5.98 6.37 41.98
CA MET A 678 5.17 7.50 41.53
C MET A 678 5.21 8.67 42.53
N GLU A 679 5.47 8.44 43.82
CA GLU A 679 5.60 9.54 44.80
C GLU A 679 6.99 10.22 44.81
N GLU A 680 7.99 9.63 44.14
CA GLU A 680 9.32 10.24 43.86
C GLU A 680 9.32 11.14 42.62
#